data_AF-A0AAW1QAK8-F1
#
_entry.id   AF-A0AAW1QAK8-F1
#
_cell.length_a   1.000
_cell.length_b   1.000
_cell.length_c   1.000
_cell.angle_alpha   90.00
_cell.angle_beta   90.00
_cell.angle_gamma   90.00
#
_symmetry.space_group_name_H-M   'P 1'
#
loop_
_entity.id
_entity.type
_entity.pdbx_description
1 polymer ?
#
loop_
_entity_poly.entity_id
_entity_poly.type
_entity_poly.pdbx_seq_one_letter_code
_entity_poly.pdbx_strand_id
1 'polypeptide(L)'
;MRLGLSNVLEATEGFQAVSDLHVPASQAESEQLLAETQAVDALEAEYAVPLDFGGCQTEQTAEALKRASKGGMLTGPQALAVATMLVAAQRLQRAILSAAKQAGDSAAGVVLAPLTSLLKNLETHAEIVSLINGNIQDDGQVRDSASEEVRRTRGRVRALEGRLTNLLKGHGGEVTEQAGRMCVAVAASGGVPKGILLGSSPGGGMYYIEPSSAVPLNNDLGAARGEMFAAEEAVLWRLTSAVVDDRDDVQRCLDTVVWLDVAASRARYSRWVEGSFPTFVPLPSTGRSSAKAKRGNAKTRRASAGAAGDAAGDGDAGGGQEEDDKYVVRLRRLRHPLLLGEWLLHREATRRADKRATSRTSIRRLATRKSVMAGNGAGNGASAAGGSAAGSGSGSGSDGEEEGPSGPVQPVPIDVCVKPEMRAVIITGPNTGGKTASLKAFGLAVLMAKAGLAVPAMAPARLPCYSSVLADIGDEQSLSASLSTFSGHLHRIGAVRREADGKGVVLLDEVGTGTDPGEGAALGVALLRALVQGGRGSASFTLASTHHSALTSLKYEDPRFENASMEFDEQKLAPTYRLLWGIPGRSNALNIAARLGLHPEVVEGARQRLGTTKAEVDNVIVDLEELRRRYEADENAAEQAAKEAARIRSSVAKTRWGHV
;
A
#
# COMPACT_ATOMS: atom_id res chain seq x y z
N MET A 1 2.61 -2.92 -4.10
CA MET A 1 1.42 -2.07 -4.31
C MET A 1 0.18 -2.74 -3.71
N ARG A 2 -0.35 -3.82 -4.28
CA ARG A 2 -1.54 -4.52 -3.75
C ARG A 2 -1.44 -4.86 -2.25
N LEU A 3 -0.36 -5.55 -1.84
CA LEU A 3 -0.07 -5.86 -0.43
C LEU A 3 -0.02 -4.62 0.49
N GLY A 4 0.43 -3.48 -0.02
CA GLY A 4 0.49 -2.23 0.76
C GLY A 4 -0.88 -1.56 0.91
N LEU A 5 -1.71 -1.64 -0.12
CA LEU A 5 -3.07 -1.10 -0.14
C LEU A 5 -4.03 -1.93 0.72
N SER A 6 -3.93 -3.26 0.66
CA SER A 6 -4.73 -4.18 1.46
C SER A 6 -4.59 -3.98 2.97
N ASN A 7 -3.47 -3.41 3.44
CA ASN A 7 -3.28 -3.13 4.86
C ASN A 7 -4.03 -1.89 5.37
N VAL A 8 -4.68 -1.13 4.48
CA VAL A 8 -5.29 0.17 4.78
C VAL A 8 -6.77 0.24 4.38
N LEU A 9 -7.26 -0.77 3.65
CA LEU A 9 -8.66 -0.87 3.23
C LEU A 9 -9.58 -1.13 4.42
N GLU A 10 -10.73 -0.47 4.41
CA GLU A 10 -11.76 -0.62 5.45
C GLU A 10 -12.99 -1.38 4.95
N ALA A 11 -13.31 -1.35 3.65
CA ALA A 11 -14.42 -2.11 3.07
C ALA A 11 -13.96 -3.45 2.47
N THR A 12 -14.74 -4.51 2.70
CA THR A 12 -14.39 -5.87 2.26
C THR A 12 -14.28 -5.99 0.74
N GLU A 13 -15.14 -5.30 -0.02
CA GLU A 13 -15.05 -5.28 -1.48
C GLU A 13 -13.88 -4.44 -2.00
N GLY A 14 -13.38 -3.50 -1.18
CA GLY A 14 -12.15 -2.78 -1.46
C GLY A 14 -10.96 -3.73 -1.64
N PHE A 15 -10.90 -4.84 -0.88
CA PHE A 15 -9.86 -5.86 -1.04
C PHE A 15 -9.91 -6.55 -2.40
N GLN A 16 -11.11 -6.88 -2.89
CA GLN A 16 -11.29 -7.46 -4.21
C GLN A 16 -10.92 -6.46 -5.29
N ALA A 17 -11.38 -5.20 -5.18
CA ALA A 17 -11.05 -4.12 -6.11
C ALA A 17 -9.53 -3.83 -6.17
N VAL A 18 -8.83 -3.89 -5.04
CA VAL A 18 -7.36 -3.76 -5.00
C VAL A 18 -6.66 -5.00 -5.56
N SER A 19 -7.21 -6.19 -5.34
CA SER A 19 -6.70 -7.43 -5.93
C SER A 19 -6.83 -7.42 -7.45
N ASP A 20 -7.89 -6.81 -7.96
CA ASP A 20 -8.18 -6.61 -9.37
C ASP A 20 -7.63 -5.28 -9.92
N LEU A 21 -6.82 -4.54 -9.14
CA LEU A 21 -6.23 -3.29 -9.60
C LEU A 21 -5.23 -3.57 -10.73
N HIS A 22 -5.56 -3.12 -11.93
CA HIS A 22 -4.68 -3.20 -13.10
C HIS A 22 -3.86 -1.91 -13.22
N VAL A 23 -2.66 -2.01 -13.79
CA VAL A 23 -1.86 -0.81 -14.09
C VAL A 23 -2.45 -0.18 -15.36
N PRO A 24 -2.88 1.10 -15.32
CA PRO A 24 -3.46 1.79 -16.46
C PRO A 24 -2.60 1.73 -17.72
N ALA A 25 -3.25 1.50 -18.86
CA ALA A 25 -2.60 1.51 -20.16
C ALA A 25 -2.38 2.92 -20.69
N SER A 26 -3.28 3.86 -20.35
CA SER A 26 -3.26 5.23 -20.86
C SER A 26 -2.77 6.24 -19.82
N GLN A 27 -2.17 7.32 -20.29
CA GLN A 27 -1.74 8.43 -19.42
C GLN A 27 -2.94 9.14 -18.78
N ALA A 28 -4.03 9.34 -19.53
CA ALA A 28 -5.23 10.00 -19.03
C ALA A 28 -5.86 9.26 -17.84
N GLU A 29 -5.91 7.93 -17.90
CA GLU A 29 -6.38 7.09 -16.80
C GLU A 29 -5.45 7.18 -15.58
N SER A 30 -4.13 7.12 -15.77
CA SER A 30 -3.16 7.33 -14.66
C SER A 30 -3.29 8.72 -14.03
N GLU A 31 -3.48 9.77 -14.83
CA GLU A 31 -3.68 11.14 -14.37
C GLU A 31 -4.99 11.29 -13.58
N GLN A 32 -6.07 10.66 -14.07
CA GLN A 32 -7.34 10.63 -13.35
C GLN A 32 -7.17 9.93 -12.00
N LEU A 33 -6.59 8.73 -11.95
CA LEU A 33 -6.38 8.01 -10.69
C LEU A 33 -5.52 8.82 -9.71
N LEU A 34 -4.49 9.51 -10.22
CA LEU A 34 -3.64 10.37 -9.41
C LEU A 34 -4.42 11.58 -8.87
N ALA A 35 -5.25 12.22 -9.69
CA ALA A 35 -6.09 13.34 -9.28
C ALA A 35 -7.12 12.91 -8.22
N GLU A 36 -7.73 11.73 -8.35
CA GLU A 36 -8.61 11.15 -7.34
C GLU A 36 -7.86 10.93 -6.02
N THR A 37 -6.67 10.34 -6.07
CA THR A 37 -5.84 10.11 -4.88
C THR A 37 -5.43 11.42 -4.22
N GLN A 38 -5.02 12.43 -5.00
CA GLN A 38 -4.68 13.76 -4.50
C GLN A 38 -5.89 14.46 -3.86
N ALA A 39 -7.07 14.30 -4.45
CA ALA A 39 -8.30 14.86 -3.90
C ALA A 39 -8.64 14.27 -2.53
N VAL A 40 -8.56 12.94 -2.38
CA VAL A 40 -8.74 12.30 -1.07
C VAL A 40 -7.60 12.67 -0.11
N ASP A 41 -6.38 12.79 -0.62
CA ASP A 41 -5.23 13.20 0.19
C ASP A 41 -5.46 14.55 0.84
N ALA A 42 -5.82 15.56 0.04
CA ALA A 42 -6.17 16.89 0.48
C ALA A 42 -7.38 16.89 1.42
N LEU A 43 -8.43 16.11 1.11
CA LEU A 43 -9.63 16.01 1.95
C LEU A 43 -9.32 15.61 3.40
N GLU A 44 -8.54 14.53 3.61
CA GLU A 44 -8.26 14.09 4.98
C GLU A 44 -7.12 14.88 5.64
N ALA A 45 -6.11 15.35 4.87
CA ALA A 45 -4.92 15.99 5.41
C ALA A 45 -5.06 17.51 5.58
N GLU A 46 -5.64 18.21 4.60
CA GLU A 46 -5.77 19.67 4.59
C GLU A 46 -7.11 20.11 5.22
N TYR A 47 -8.20 19.43 4.89
CA TYR A 47 -9.54 19.75 5.41
C TYR A 47 -9.93 18.97 6.67
N ALA A 48 -9.09 18.03 7.12
CA ALA A 48 -9.35 17.19 8.29
C ALA A 48 -10.69 16.44 8.24
N VAL A 49 -11.11 16.02 7.03
CA VAL A 49 -12.32 15.22 6.81
C VAL A 49 -11.91 13.78 6.46
N PRO A 50 -11.66 12.91 7.46
CA PRO A 50 -11.36 11.52 7.20
C PRO A 50 -12.58 10.81 6.62
N LEU A 51 -12.37 9.97 5.61
CA LEU A 51 -13.43 9.13 5.05
C LEU A 51 -13.61 7.88 5.93
N ASP A 52 -14.81 7.72 6.50
CA ASP A 52 -15.15 6.60 7.37
C ASP A 52 -16.03 5.60 6.60
N PHE A 53 -15.49 4.39 6.40
CA PHE A 53 -16.18 3.27 5.76
C PHE A 53 -16.69 2.25 6.79
N GLY A 54 -16.50 2.51 8.09
CA GLY A 54 -16.94 1.65 9.17
C GLY A 54 -18.45 1.38 9.11
N GLY A 55 -18.81 0.11 9.27
CA GLY A 55 -20.19 -0.39 9.24
C GLY A 55 -20.73 -0.70 7.84
N CYS A 56 -19.98 -0.46 6.76
CA CYS A 56 -20.40 -0.81 5.41
C CYS A 56 -20.31 -2.32 5.19
N GLN A 57 -21.43 -2.97 4.92
CA GLN A 57 -21.47 -4.40 4.56
C GLN A 57 -21.50 -4.55 3.04
N THR A 58 -20.45 -4.09 2.35
CA THR A 58 -20.41 -4.03 0.88
C THR A 58 -20.56 -5.41 0.24
N GLU A 59 -19.89 -6.44 0.77
CA GLU A 59 -19.98 -7.82 0.26
C GLU A 59 -21.41 -8.36 0.34
N GLN A 60 -22.04 -8.25 1.52
CA GLN A 60 -23.41 -8.71 1.71
C GLN A 60 -24.41 -7.90 0.87
N THR A 61 -24.13 -6.61 0.63
CA THR A 61 -24.92 -5.75 -0.27
C THR A 61 -24.80 -6.23 -1.72
N ALA A 62 -23.59 -6.51 -2.20
CA ALA A 62 -23.38 -7.03 -3.55
C ALA A 62 -24.06 -8.39 -3.77
N GLU A 63 -23.98 -9.28 -2.77
CA GLU A 63 -24.71 -10.55 -2.78
C GLU A 63 -26.23 -10.33 -2.81
N ALA A 64 -26.74 -9.39 -2.03
CA ALA A 64 -28.15 -9.01 -2.01
C ALA A 64 -28.62 -8.52 -3.39
N LEU A 65 -27.90 -7.58 -4.00
CA LEU A 65 -28.21 -7.05 -5.33
C LEU A 65 -28.14 -8.12 -6.41
N LYS A 66 -27.12 -9.00 -6.36
CA LYS A 66 -26.98 -10.13 -7.29
C LYS A 66 -28.12 -11.13 -7.14
N ARG A 67 -28.54 -11.43 -5.91
CA ARG A 67 -29.67 -12.32 -5.63
C ARG A 67 -30.98 -11.73 -6.12
N ALA A 68 -31.25 -10.48 -5.77
CA ALA A 68 -32.45 -9.75 -6.19
C ALA A 68 -32.54 -9.66 -7.73
N SER A 69 -31.41 -9.41 -8.41
CA SER A 69 -31.34 -9.37 -9.88
C SER A 69 -31.75 -10.66 -10.59
N LYS A 70 -31.66 -11.80 -9.89
CA LYS A 70 -32.03 -13.12 -10.40
C LYS A 70 -33.45 -13.53 -9.98
N GLY A 71 -34.24 -12.60 -9.46
CA GLY A 71 -35.58 -12.86 -8.93
C GLY A 71 -35.58 -13.59 -7.58
N GLY A 72 -34.48 -13.52 -6.82
CA GLY A 72 -34.41 -14.09 -5.47
C GLY A 72 -34.81 -13.09 -4.39
N MET A 73 -35.56 -13.53 -3.38
CA MET A 73 -35.93 -12.73 -2.21
C MET A 73 -34.72 -12.42 -1.32
N LEU A 74 -34.62 -11.19 -0.82
CA LEU A 74 -33.63 -10.81 0.18
C LEU A 74 -33.93 -11.42 1.55
N THR A 75 -32.88 -11.78 2.28
CA THR A 75 -33.00 -12.06 3.72
C THR A 75 -33.03 -10.75 4.52
N GLY A 76 -33.51 -10.79 5.76
CA GLY A 76 -33.48 -9.60 6.63
C GLY A 76 -32.08 -9.03 6.85
N PRO A 77 -31.04 -9.86 7.11
CA PRO A 77 -29.65 -9.38 7.14
C PRO A 77 -29.19 -8.72 5.83
N GLN A 78 -29.58 -9.27 4.67
CA GLN A 78 -29.26 -8.68 3.36
C GLN A 78 -29.96 -7.33 3.15
N ALA A 79 -31.21 -7.18 3.57
CA ALA A 79 -31.90 -5.90 3.53
C ALA A 79 -31.20 -4.87 4.44
N LEU A 80 -30.81 -5.25 5.66
CA LEU A 80 -30.06 -4.37 6.56
C LEU A 80 -28.70 -3.96 5.99
N ALA A 81 -28.00 -4.88 5.32
CA ALA A 81 -26.75 -4.57 4.61
C ALA A 81 -26.94 -3.47 3.56
N VAL A 82 -27.99 -3.56 2.73
CA VAL A 82 -28.35 -2.52 1.75
C VAL A 82 -28.61 -1.17 2.44
N ALA A 83 -29.40 -1.15 3.52
CA ALA A 83 -29.72 0.08 4.25
C ALA A 83 -28.47 0.72 4.87
N THR A 84 -27.60 -0.08 5.49
CA THR A 84 -26.35 0.42 6.10
C THR A 84 -25.37 0.95 5.06
N MET A 85 -25.28 0.31 3.88
CA MET A 85 -24.50 0.80 2.74
C MET A 85 -25.03 2.15 2.23
N LEU A 86 -26.34 2.30 2.02
CA LEU A 86 -26.93 3.57 1.56
C LEU A 86 -26.70 4.72 2.56
N VAL A 87 -26.82 4.44 3.86
CA VAL A 87 -26.51 5.42 4.91
C VAL A 87 -25.05 5.85 4.85
N ALA A 88 -24.12 4.92 4.64
CA ALA A 88 -22.71 5.22 4.52
C ALA A 88 -22.41 6.04 3.24
N ALA A 89 -22.99 5.68 2.11
CA ALA A 89 -22.90 6.45 0.86
C ALA A 89 -23.36 7.90 1.09
N GLN A 90 -24.51 8.09 1.76
CA GLN A 90 -25.02 9.42 2.10
C GLN A 90 -24.13 10.20 3.07
N ARG A 91 -23.50 9.52 4.04
CA ARG A 91 -22.53 10.13 4.97
C ARG A 91 -21.31 10.63 4.21
N LEU A 92 -20.71 9.77 3.37
CA LEU A 92 -19.52 10.09 2.57
C LEU A 92 -19.80 11.22 1.57
N GLN A 93 -20.91 11.14 0.84
CA GLN A 93 -21.35 12.18 -0.10
C GLN A 93 -21.46 13.54 0.60
N ARG A 94 -22.17 13.61 1.73
CA ARG A 94 -22.32 14.86 2.50
C ARG A 94 -20.99 15.40 2.99
N ALA A 95 -20.12 14.55 3.53
CA ALA A 95 -18.81 14.96 4.01
C ALA A 95 -17.98 15.62 2.89
N ILE A 96 -17.88 14.97 1.73
CA ILE A 96 -17.09 15.44 0.59
C ILE A 96 -17.68 16.73 0.00
N LEU A 97 -19.00 16.77 -0.26
CA LEU A 97 -19.64 17.95 -0.83
C LEU A 97 -19.59 19.15 0.12
N SER A 98 -19.65 18.92 1.43
CA SER A 98 -19.51 19.99 2.43
C SER A 98 -18.09 20.58 2.45
N ALA A 99 -17.06 19.74 2.35
CA ALA A 99 -15.67 20.17 2.27
C ALA A 99 -15.40 20.96 0.98
N ALA A 100 -15.90 20.46 -0.16
CA ALA A 100 -15.79 21.18 -1.43
C ALA A 100 -16.50 22.54 -1.41
N LYS A 101 -17.66 22.64 -0.76
CA LYS A 101 -18.37 23.91 -0.59
C LYS A 101 -17.58 24.91 0.28
N GLN A 102 -16.88 24.43 1.31
CA GLN A 102 -16.02 25.27 2.14
C GLN A 102 -14.77 25.76 1.38
N ALA A 103 -14.23 24.93 0.49
CA ALA A 103 -13.08 25.27 -0.34
C ALA A 103 -13.38 26.38 -1.38
N GLY A 104 -14.62 26.42 -1.87
CA GLY A 104 -15.05 27.37 -2.91
C GLY A 104 -14.25 27.21 -4.22
N ASP A 105 -14.05 28.31 -4.95
CA ASP A 105 -13.27 28.33 -6.20
C ASP A 105 -11.74 28.45 -5.98
N SER A 106 -11.28 28.22 -4.74
CA SER A 106 -9.86 28.23 -4.42
C SER A 106 -9.12 27.12 -5.18
N ALA A 107 -7.80 27.23 -5.32
CA ALA A 107 -6.96 26.17 -5.90
C ALA A 107 -7.23 24.80 -5.24
N ALA A 108 -7.49 24.78 -3.94
CA ALA A 108 -7.82 23.59 -3.19
C ALA A 108 -9.26 23.07 -3.44
N GLY A 109 -10.20 23.91 -3.90
CA GLY A 109 -11.51 23.47 -4.37
C GLY A 109 -11.43 22.78 -5.74
N VAL A 110 -10.53 23.25 -6.61
CA VAL A 110 -10.22 22.58 -7.89
C VAL A 110 -9.64 21.18 -7.67
N VAL A 111 -8.82 21.00 -6.63
CA VAL A 111 -8.25 19.68 -6.26
C VAL A 111 -9.35 18.67 -5.88
N LEU A 112 -10.45 19.10 -5.26
CA LEU A 112 -11.56 18.22 -4.88
C LEU A 112 -12.53 17.89 -6.04
N ALA A 113 -12.37 18.55 -7.20
CA ALA A 113 -13.27 18.39 -8.34
C ALA A 113 -13.48 16.92 -8.78
N PRO A 114 -12.44 16.05 -8.88
CA PRO A 114 -12.60 14.65 -9.28
C PRO A 114 -13.57 13.87 -8.39
N LEU A 115 -13.67 14.20 -7.09
CA LEU A 115 -14.61 13.55 -6.18
C LEU A 115 -16.02 14.10 -6.35
N THR A 116 -16.15 15.42 -6.46
CA THR A 116 -17.47 16.07 -6.51
C THR A 116 -18.23 15.79 -7.80
N SER A 117 -17.54 15.59 -8.93
CA SER A 117 -18.20 15.34 -10.22
C SER A 117 -19.03 14.05 -10.22
N LEU A 118 -18.55 13.01 -9.53
CA LEU A 118 -19.26 11.73 -9.41
C LEU A 118 -20.38 11.78 -8.36
N LEU A 119 -20.20 12.57 -7.31
CA LEU A 119 -21.11 12.60 -6.16
C LEU A 119 -22.33 13.51 -6.31
N LYS A 120 -22.29 14.51 -7.20
CA LYS A 120 -23.38 15.49 -7.36
C LYS A 120 -24.72 14.89 -7.72
N ASN A 121 -24.72 13.77 -8.45
CA ASN A 121 -25.94 13.12 -8.95
C ASN A 121 -26.15 11.74 -8.31
N LEU A 122 -25.50 11.46 -7.17
CA LEU A 122 -25.66 10.18 -6.47
C LEU A 122 -26.96 10.21 -5.64
N GLU A 123 -27.89 9.32 -5.95
CA GLU A 123 -29.16 9.16 -5.23
C GLU A 123 -29.01 8.08 -4.15
N THR A 124 -29.20 8.47 -2.88
CA THR A 124 -28.94 7.58 -1.72
C THR A 124 -30.22 7.00 -1.11
N HIS A 125 -31.38 7.20 -1.73
CA HIS A 125 -32.68 6.60 -1.40
C HIS A 125 -33.00 6.49 0.11
N ALA A 126 -33.24 7.64 0.76
CA ALA A 126 -33.53 7.69 2.20
C ALA A 126 -34.83 6.94 2.58
N GLU A 127 -35.77 6.86 1.65
CA GLU A 127 -37.02 6.12 1.74
C GLU A 127 -36.80 4.61 1.84
N ILE A 128 -35.88 4.02 1.06
CA ILE A 128 -35.52 2.60 1.16
C ILE A 128 -34.92 2.31 2.54
N VAL A 129 -34.00 3.17 3.00
CA VAL A 129 -33.40 3.05 4.34
C VAL A 129 -34.47 3.09 5.43
N SER A 130 -35.39 4.05 5.38
CA SER A 130 -36.48 4.19 6.35
C SER A 130 -37.41 2.98 6.32
N LEU A 131 -37.75 2.49 5.12
CA LEU A 131 -38.59 1.32 4.94
C LEU A 131 -37.96 0.06 5.56
N ILE A 132 -36.68 -0.19 5.29
CA ILE A 132 -35.96 -1.36 5.85
C ILE A 132 -35.85 -1.25 7.37
N ASN A 133 -35.36 -0.13 7.90
CA ASN A 133 -35.18 0.06 9.34
C ASN A 133 -36.52 0.05 10.12
N GLY A 134 -37.63 0.43 9.46
CA GLY A 134 -38.97 0.34 10.03
C GLY A 134 -39.54 -1.07 10.10
N ASN A 135 -39.02 -2.02 9.31
CA ASN A 135 -39.54 -3.39 9.18
C ASN A 135 -38.59 -4.47 9.71
N ILE A 136 -37.29 -4.21 9.78
CA ILE A 136 -36.25 -5.16 10.17
C ILE A 136 -35.58 -4.71 11.47
N GLN A 137 -35.24 -5.67 12.33
CA GLN A 137 -34.50 -5.48 13.57
C GLN A 137 -32.99 -5.51 13.32
N ASP A 138 -32.19 -5.07 14.29
CA ASP A 138 -30.73 -5.02 14.17
C ASP A 138 -30.09 -6.41 14.04
N ASP A 139 -30.79 -7.47 14.48
CA ASP A 139 -30.39 -8.87 14.31
C ASP A 139 -30.84 -9.49 12.97
N GLY A 140 -31.51 -8.71 12.12
CA GLY A 140 -32.02 -9.12 10.82
C GLY A 140 -33.40 -9.81 10.86
N GLN A 141 -34.08 -9.88 12.01
CA GLN A 141 -35.44 -10.43 12.07
C GLN A 141 -36.49 -9.40 11.66
N VAL A 142 -37.59 -9.86 11.04
CA VAL A 142 -38.75 -9.02 10.77
C VAL A 142 -39.37 -8.55 12.10
N ARG A 143 -39.78 -7.28 12.18
CA ARG A 143 -40.43 -6.70 13.37
C ARG A 143 -41.88 -7.15 13.50
N ASP A 144 -42.37 -7.30 14.74
CA ASP A 144 -43.81 -7.47 15.02
C ASP A 144 -44.65 -6.28 14.51
N SER A 145 -44.03 -5.12 14.26
CA SER A 145 -44.67 -3.93 13.70
C SER A 145 -44.64 -3.85 12.18
N ALA A 146 -43.97 -4.77 11.49
CA ALA A 146 -43.78 -4.71 10.03
C ALA A 146 -45.11 -4.86 9.26
N SER A 147 -46.04 -5.67 9.80
CA SER A 147 -47.42 -5.77 9.33
C SER A 147 -48.34 -6.25 10.44
N GLU A 148 -49.64 -5.97 10.31
CA GLU A 148 -50.66 -6.50 11.22
C GLU A 148 -50.72 -8.04 11.15
N GLU A 149 -50.49 -8.60 9.97
CA GLU A 149 -50.49 -10.04 9.72
C GLU A 149 -49.35 -10.75 10.47
N VAL A 150 -48.12 -10.23 10.42
CA VAL A 150 -46.97 -10.76 11.19
C VAL A 150 -47.27 -10.74 12.69
N ARG A 151 -47.83 -9.64 13.21
CA ARG A 151 -48.22 -9.55 14.63
C ARG A 151 -49.25 -10.61 14.99
N ARG A 152 -50.28 -10.78 14.15
CA ARG A 152 -51.37 -11.72 14.37
C ARG A 152 -50.87 -13.17 14.32
N THR A 153 -50.10 -13.55 13.31
CA THR A 153 -49.61 -14.93 13.13
C THR A 153 -48.59 -15.30 14.21
N ARG A 154 -47.64 -14.42 14.56
CA ARG A 154 -46.74 -14.62 15.72
C ARG A 154 -47.50 -14.75 17.03
N GLY A 155 -48.54 -13.93 17.24
CA GLY A 155 -49.43 -14.04 18.40
C GLY A 155 -50.13 -15.41 18.47
N ARG A 156 -50.59 -15.92 17.33
CA ARG A 156 -51.22 -17.26 17.21
C ARG A 156 -50.23 -18.38 17.54
N VAL A 157 -49.00 -18.32 17.02
CA VAL A 157 -47.93 -19.27 17.34
C VAL A 157 -47.64 -19.28 18.84
N ARG A 158 -47.36 -18.10 19.44
CA ARG A 158 -47.11 -17.97 20.89
C ARG A 158 -48.26 -18.52 21.74
N ALA A 159 -49.51 -18.28 21.32
CA ALA A 159 -50.69 -18.78 22.03
C ALA A 159 -50.81 -20.32 21.95
N LEU A 160 -50.56 -20.91 20.77
CA LEU A 160 -50.59 -22.37 20.58
C LEU A 160 -49.44 -23.06 21.31
N GLU A 161 -48.23 -22.53 21.24
CA GLU A 161 -47.06 -23.03 21.99
C GLU A 161 -47.32 -23.00 23.50
N GLY A 162 -47.91 -21.92 24.02
CA GLY A 162 -48.29 -21.81 25.43
C GLY A 162 -49.33 -22.86 25.84
N ARG A 163 -50.36 -23.07 25.03
CA ARG A 163 -51.38 -24.12 25.26
C ARG A 163 -50.76 -25.52 25.23
N LEU A 164 -49.91 -25.77 24.26
CA LEU A 164 -49.28 -27.07 24.04
C LEU A 164 -48.28 -27.39 25.15
N THR A 165 -47.47 -26.41 25.57
CA THR A 165 -46.56 -26.53 26.72
C THR A 165 -47.33 -26.90 27.99
N ASN A 166 -48.45 -26.23 28.25
CA ASN A 166 -49.27 -26.51 29.43
C ASN A 166 -49.90 -27.91 29.38
N LEU A 167 -50.34 -28.36 28.20
CA LEU A 167 -50.86 -29.72 28.00
C LEU A 167 -49.77 -30.79 28.21
N LEU A 168 -48.58 -30.58 27.64
CA LEU A 168 -47.48 -31.54 27.69
C LEU A 168 -46.90 -31.68 29.10
N LYS A 169 -46.87 -30.61 29.90
CA LYS A 169 -46.49 -30.67 31.32
C LYS A 169 -47.34 -31.66 32.14
N GLY A 170 -48.58 -31.93 31.71
CA GLY A 170 -49.46 -32.92 32.35
C GLY A 170 -49.11 -34.39 32.06
N HIS A 171 -48.14 -34.67 31.18
CA HIS A 171 -47.81 -36.02 30.72
C HIS A 171 -46.53 -36.60 31.34
N GLY A 172 -46.00 -35.99 32.41
CA GLY A 172 -44.98 -36.59 33.28
C GLY A 172 -43.55 -36.68 32.72
N GLY A 173 -43.26 -35.99 31.61
CA GLY A 173 -41.93 -35.91 30.99
C GLY A 173 -41.48 -34.47 30.75
N GLU A 174 -40.23 -34.30 30.32
CA GLU A 174 -39.69 -32.98 29.96
C GLU A 174 -40.25 -32.53 28.61
N VAL A 175 -40.83 -31.33 28.57
CA VAL A 175 -41.37 -30.76 27.32
C VAL A 175 -40.21 -30.36 26.43
N THR A 176 -40.18 -30.89 25.21
CA THR A 176 -39.13 -30.62 24.23
C THR A 176 -39.71 -30.57 22.82
N GLU A 177 -38.90 -30.25 21.83
CA GLU A 177 -39.28 -30.23 20.41
C GLU A 177 -38.41 -31.24 19.64
N GLN A 178 -39.06 -32.09 18.83
CA GLN A 178 -38.37 -33.04 17.95
C GLN A 178 -38.95 -32.97 16.55
N ALA A 179 -38.06 -32.78 15.56
CA ALA A 179 -38.41 -32.62 14.16
C ALA A 179 -39.55 -31.61 13.91
N GLY A 180 -39.56 -30.50 14.66
CA GLY A 180 -40.57 -29.45 14.52
C GLY A 180 -41.88 -29.68 15.29
N ARG A 181 -42.00 -30.77 16.06
CA ARG A 181 -43.20 -31.13 16.83
C ARG A 181 -42.90 -31.10 18.33
N MET A 182 -43.75 -30.46 19.11
CA MET A 182 -43.61 -30.44 20.56
C MET A 182 -44.04 -31.79 21.15
N CYS A 183 -43.22 -32.33 22.03
CA CYS A 183 -43.40 -33.66 22.60
C CYS A 183 -42.89 -33.71 24.05
N VAL A 184 -43.06 -34.86 24.70
CA VAL A 184 -42.45 -35.14 26.00
C VAL A 184 -41.31 -36.14 25.84
N ALA A 185 -40.17 -35.83 26.45
CA ALA A 185 -39.07 -36.76 26.61
C ALA A 185 -39.29 -37.58 27.90
N VAL A 186 -39.33 -38.91 27.76
CA VAL A 186 -39.51 -39.86 28.88
C VAL A 186 -38.43 -40.93 28.86
N ALA A 187 -38.07 -41.44 30.04
CA ALA A 187 -37.08 -42.51 30.16
C ALA A 187 -37.58 -43.80 29.51
N ALA A 188 -36.71 -44.48 28.75
CA ALA A 188 -37.04 -45.73 28.06
C ALA A 188 -37.32 -46.90 29.02
N SER A 189 -36.90 -46.78 30.28
CA SER A 189 -37.20 -47.72 31.37
C SER A 189 -38.59 -47.52 32.00
N GLY A 190 -39.26 -46.40 31.72
CA GLY A 190 -40.63 -46.12 32.16
C GLY A 190 -41.68 -46.60 31.15
N GLY A 191 -42.94 -46.69 31.58
CA GLY A 191 -44.04 -47.01 30.66
C GLY A 191 -44.21 -45.92 29.60
N VAL A 192 -44.23 -46.31 28.32
CA VAL A 192 -44.43 -45.43 27.16
C VAL A 192 -45.83 -44.80 27.23
N PRO A 193 -45.98 -43.46 27.38
CA PRO A 193 -47.27 -42.80 27.31
C PRO A 193 -48.00 -43.09 25.99
N LYS A 194 -49.34 -43.14 26.01
CA LYS A 194 -50.14 -43.30 24.78
C LYS A 194 -49.91 -42.09 23.85
N GLY A 195 -49.31 -42.33 22.70
CA GLY A 195 -48.93 -41.29 21.76
C GLY A 195 -48.15 -41.81 20.58
N ILE A 196 -47.70 -40.89 19.73
CA ILE A 196 -46.87 -41.15 18.55
C ILE A 196 -45.40 -41.05 19.00
N LEU A 197 -44.62 -42.09 18.75
CA LEU A 197 -43.17 -42.06 18.98
C LEU A 197 -42.50 -41.28 17.84
N LEU A 198 -41.89 -40.13 18.16
CA LEU A 198 -41.19 -39.28 17.19
C LEU A 198 -39.72 -39.70 17.01
N GLY A 199 -39.14 -40.36 18.01
CA GLY A 199 -37.77 -40.87 17.95
C GLY A 199 -37.23 -41.25 19.32
N SER A 200 -35.96 -41.66 19.36
CA SER A 200 -35.24 -42.02 20.58
C SER A 200 -33.91 -41.28 20.66
N SER A 201 -33.45 -40.97 21.87
CA SER A 201 -32.14 -40.36 22.09
C SER A 201 -30.99 -41.29 21.66
N PRO A 202 -29.84 -40.76 21.18
CA PRO A 202 -28.64 -41.55 20.93
C PRO A 202 -28.24 -42.35 22.19
N GLY A 203 -28.19 -43.67 22.08
CA GLY A 203 -27.97 -44.58 23.22
C GLY A 203 -29.25 -45.16 23.86
N GLY A 204 -30.44 -44.83 23.34
CA GLY A 204 -31.71 -45.53 23.64
C GLY A 204 -32.30 -45.24 25.02
N GLY A 205 -31.73 -44.33 25.81
CA GLY A 205 -32.17 -44.06 27.18
C GLY A 205 -33.45 -43.23 27.32
N MET A 206 -33.86 -42.51 26.27
CA MET A 206 -35.04 -41.63 26.28
C MET A 206 -35.86 -41.81 25.00
N TYR A 207 -37.19 -41.79 25.13
CA TYR A 207 -38.15 -41.73 24.03
C TYR A 207 -38.80 -40.36 23.95
N TYR A 208 -38.96 -39.84 22.74
CA TYR A 208 -39.66 -38.59 22.44
C TYR A 208 -41.05 -38.93 21.93
N ILE A 209 -42.07 -38.61 22.71
CA ILE A 209 -43.44 -39.06 22.45
C ILE A 209 -44.35 -37.86 22.36
N GLU A 210 -45.09 -37.78 21.27
CA GLU A 210 -46.20 -36.84 21.08
C GLU A 210 -47.49 -37.49 21.61
N PRO A 211 -48.04 -37.05 22.75
CA PRO A 211 -49.27 -37.62 23.28
C PRO A 211 -50.44 -37.44 22.30
N SER A 212 -51.38 -38.38 22.25
CA SER A 212 -52.53 -38.30 21.32
C SER A 212 -53.37 -37.03 21.49
N SER A 213 -53.41 -36.47 22.70
CA SER A 213 -54.08 -35.21 23.04
C SER A 213 -53.37 -33.96 22.48
N ALA A 214 -52.06 -34.06 22.22
CA ALA A 214 -51.23 -33.00 21.67
C ALA A 214 -51.28 -32.94 20.13
N VAL A 215 -51.62 -34.06 19.46
CA VAL A 215 -51.59 -34.18 17.98
C VAL A 215 -52.36 -33.08 17.24
N PRO A 216 -53.63 -32.75 17.60
CA PRO A 216 -54.36 -31.70 16.91
C PRO A 216 -53.70 -30.32 17.08
N LEU A 217 -53.23 -30.01 18.29
CA LEU A 217 -52.58 -28.73 18.58
C LEU A 217 -51.20 -28.60 17.92
N ASN A 218 -50.44 -29.70 17.79
CA ASN A 218 -49.20 -29.72 17.02
C ASN A 218 -49.45 -29.46 15.53
N ASN A 219 -50.53 -30.03 14.96
CA ASN A 219 -50.90 -29.78 13.57
C ASN A 219 -51.32 -28.31 13.37
N ASP A 220 -52.13 -27.76 14.28
CA ASP A 220 -52.51 -26.34 14.27
C ASP A 220 -51.29 -25.42 14.44
N LEU A 221 -50.33 -25.79 15.29
CA LEU A 221 -49.08 -25.07 15.50
C LEU A 221 -48.22 -25.08 14.23
N GLY A 222 -48.11 -26.24 13.55
CA GLY A 222 -47.44 -26.36 12.27
C GLY A 222 -48.06 -25.45 11.21
N ALA A 223 -49.40 -25.44 11.10
CA ALA A 223 -50.12 -24.54 10.20
C ALA A 223 -49.88 -23.07 10.55
N ALA A 224 -49.96 -22.69 11.84
CA ALA A 224 -49.71 -21.33 12.29
C ALA A 224 -48.26 -20.87 12.07
N ARG A 225 -47.27 -21.75 12.26
CA ARG A 225 -45.86 -21.48 11.92
C ARG A 225 -45.71 -21.26 10.40
N GLY A 226 -46.39 -22.06 9.57
CA GLY A 226 -46.44 -21.83 8.11
C GLY A 226 -47.03 -20.48 7.71
N GLU A 227 -48.17 -20.09 8.30
CA GLU A 227 -48.78 -18.76 8.12
C GLU A 227 -47.84 -17.62 8.56
N MET A 228 -47.14 -17.81 9.68
CA MET A 228 -46.15 -16.85 10.18
C MET A 228 -45.00 -16.66 9.20
N PHE A 229 -44.42 -17.76 8.70
CA PHE A 229 -43.34 -17.68 7.71
C PHE A 229 -43.81 -16.99 6.43
N ALA A 230 -45.01 -17.33 5.92
CA ALA A 230 -45.56 -16.67 4.73
C ALA A 230 -45.77 -15.15 4.93
N ALA A 231 -46.25 -14.73 6.10
CA ALA A 231 -46.42 -13.32 6.43
C ALA A 231 -45.08 -12.57 6.52
N GLU A 232 -44.03 -13.21 7.06
CA GLU A 232 -42.69 -12.65 7.10
C GLU A 232 -42.06 -12.58 5.70
N GLU A 233 -42.21 -13.62 4.88
CA GLU A 233 -41.77 -13.62 3.48
C GLU A 233 -42.45 -12.52 2.66
N ALA A 234 -43.74 -12.26 2.88
CA ALA A 234 -44.45 -11.16 2.22
C ALA A 234 -43.82 -9.78 2.53
N VAL A 235 -43.37 -9.57 3.78
CA VAL A 235 -42.63 -8.35 4.15
C VAL A 235 -41.29 -8.30 3.42
N LEU A 236 -40.53 -9.39 3.42
CA LEU A 236 -39.22 -9.45 2.76
C LEU A 236 -39.32 -9.26 1.24
N TRP A 237 -40.36 -9.78 0.59
CA TRP A 237 -40.64 -9.53 -0.81
C TRP A 237 -40.94 -8.07 -1.09
N ARG A 238 -41.75 -7.40 -0.25
CA ARG A 238 -41.99 -5.96 -0.37
C ARG A 238 -40.70 -5.15 -0.26
N LEU A 239 -39.82 -5.49 0.66
CA LEU A 239 -38.49 -4.86 0.78
C LEU A 239 -37.60 -5.15 -0.43
N THR A 240 -37.63 -6.40 -0.92
CA THR A 240 -36.89 -6.81 -2.12
C THR A 240 -37.35 -6.02 -3.33
N SER A 241 -38.66 -5.85 -3.54
CA SER A 241 -39.20 -5.05 -4.64
C SER A 241 -38.72 -3.61 -4.59
N ALA A 242 -38.77 -2.96 -3.41
CA ALA A 242 -38.27 -1.59 -3.27
C ALA A 242 -36.78 -1.45 -3.64
N VAL A 243 -35.94 -2.42 -3.29
CA VAL A 243 -34.52 -2.43 -3.68
C VAL A 243 -34.32 -2.72 -5.18
N VAL A 244 -35.18 -3.55 -5.78
CA VAL A 244 -35.13 -3.89 -7.21
C VAL A 244 -35.58 -2.72 -8.08
N ASP A 245 -36.61 -1.99 -7.66
CA ASP A 245 -37.17 -0.86 -8.40
C ASP A 245 -36.12 0.24 -8.62
N ASP A 246 -35.30 0.53 -7.61
CA ASP A 246 -34.20 1.52 -7.65
C ASP A 246 -32.80 0.88 -7.72
N ARG A 247 -32.71 -0.34 -8.24
CA ARG A 247 -31.47 -1.14 -8.19
C ARG A 247 -30.25 -0.44 -8.76
N ASP A 248 -30.40 0.24 -9.89
CA ASP A 248 -29.26 0.85 -10.59
C ASP A 248 -28.64 1.96 -9.72
N ASP A 249 -29.45 2.66 -8.93
CA ASP A 249 -29.02 3.73 -8.03
C ASP A 249 -28.38 3.15 -6.77
N VAL A 250 -28.95 2.08 -6.23
CA VAL A 250 -28.33 1.32 -5.12
C VAL A 250 -26.99 0.72 -5.54
N GLN A 251 -26.87 0.21 -6.77
CA GLN A 251 -25.60 -0.27 -7.32
C GLN A 251 -24.60 0.87 -7.49
N ARG A 252 -25.02 2.03 -8.02
CA ARG A 252 -24.16 3.22 -8.11
C ARG A 252 -23.65 3.68 -6.74
N CYS A 253 -24.47 3.62 -5.69
CA CYS A 253 -24.05 3.88 -4.32
C CYS A 253 -22.96 2.90 -3.87
N LEU A 254 -23.18 1.60 -4.08
CA LEU A 254 -22.20 0.57 -3.73
C LEU A 254 -20.88 0.80 -4.47
N ASP A 255 -20.93 0.97 -5.79
CA ASP A 255 -19.75 1.20 -6.64
C ASP A 255 -18.99 2.46 -6.21
N THR A 256 -19.71 3.52 -5.83
CA THR A 256 -19.12 4.78 -5.35
C THR A 256 -18.43 4.59 -4.00
N VAL A 257 -19.03 3.84 -3.07
CA VAL A 257 -18.42 3.54 -1.77
C VAL A 257 -17.13 2.74 -1.96
N VAL A 258 -17.17 1.70 -2.80
CA VAL A 258 -15.99 0.88 -3.12
C VAL A 258 -14.89 1.72 -3.79
N TRP A 259 -15.25 2.55 -4.77
CA TRP A 259 -14.30 3.44 -5.44
C TRP A 259 -13.66 4.44 -4.46
N LEU A 260 -14.44 5.05 -3.56
CA LEU A 260 -13.93 5.95 -2.52
C LEU A 260 -12.97 5.24 -1.56
N ASP A 261 -13.26 3.99 -1.15
CA ASP A 261 -12.38 3.22 -0.25
C ASP A 261 -11.04 2.90 -0.93
N VAL A 262 -11.06 2.55 -2.23
CA VAL A 262 -9.84 2.35 -3.02
C VAL A 262 -9.05 3.65 -3.14
N ALA A 263 -9.69 4.78 -3.46
CA ALA A 263 -9.02 6.08 -3.57
C ALA A 263 -8.43 6.53 -2.22
N ALA A 264 -9.17 6.36 -1.11
CA ALA A 264 -8.69 6.61 0.24
C ALA A 264 -7.50 5.74 0.60
N SER A 265 -7.53 4.46 0.24
CA SER A 265 -6.41 3.55 0.47
C SER A 265 -5.16 3.95 -0.32
N ARG A 266 -5.31 4.40 -1.57
CA ARG A 266 -4.19 4.97 -2.34
C ARG A 266 -3.61 6.19 -1.65
N ALA A 267 -4.43 7.10 -1.14
CA ALA A 267 -3.99 8.33 -0.49
C ALA A 267 -3.28 8.02 0.84
N ARG A 268 -3.89 7.20 1.69
CA ARG A 268 -3.33 6.80 2.99
C ARG A 268 -2.03 6.01 2.82
N TYR A 269 -1.95 5.09 1.86
CA TYR A 269 -0.70 4.38 1.56
C TYR A 269 0.38 5.35 1.05
N SER A 270 0.01 6.29 0.18
CA SER A 270 0.89 7.35 -0.32
C SER A 270 1.50 8.18 0.81
N ARG A 271 0.70 8.58 1.80
CA ARG A 271 1.20 9.25 3.02
C ARG A 271 2.07 8.34 3.87
N TRP A 272 1.68 7.08 4.03
CA TRP A 272 2.40 6.12 4.85
C TRP A 272 3.83 5.91 4.35
N VAL A 273 4.03 5.78 3.04
CA VAL A 273 5.36 5.71 2.42
C VAL A 273 6.07 7.06 2.30
N GLU A 274 5.52 8.13 2.90
CA GLU A 274 6.04 9.50 2.83
C GLU A 274 6.28 9.94 1.38
N GLY A 275 5.31 9.65 0.49
CA GLY A 275 5.42 9.88 -0.94
C GLY A 275 5.06 11.30 -1.38
N SER A 276 5.56 11.68 -2.55
CA SER A 276 5.15 12.88 -3.30
C SER A 276 4.41 12.48 -4.58
N PHE A 277 3.38 13.23 -4.95
CA PHE A 277 2.63 12.96 -6.15
C PHE A 277 3.42 13.37 -7.40
N PRO A 278 3.68 12.45 -8.34
CA PRO A 278 4.47 12.76 -9.52
C PRO A 278 3.67 13.55 -10.56
N THR A 279 4.33 14.42 -11.31
CA THR A 279 3.76 15.02 -12.53
C THR A 279 4.22 14.24 -13.74
N PHE A 280 3.27 13.84 -14.60
CA PHE A 280 3.60 13.20 -15.87
C PHE A 280 4.12 14.22 -16.88
N VAL A 281 5.21 13.88 -17.55
CA VAL A 281 5.81 14.71 -18.61
C VAL A 281 5.81 13.97 -19.95
N PRO A 282 5.86 14.69 -21.10
CA PRO A 282 5.95 14.04 -22.40
C PRO A 282 7.20 13.17 -22.53
N LEU A 283 7.07 12.04 -23.24
CA LEU A 283 8.22 11.20 -23.60
C LEU A 283 9.19 11.99 -24.50
N PRO A 284 10.52 11.84 -24.33
CA PRO A 284 11.49 12.47 -25.20
C PRO A 284 11.33 11.96 -26.65
N SER A 285 11.45 12.86 -27.63
CA SER A 285 11.23 12.54 -29.05
C SER A 285 12.21 11.45 -29.53
N THR A 286 11.68 10.33 -30.01
CA THR A 286 12.46 9.17 -30.46
C THR A 286 12.61 9.18 -31.99
N GLY A 287 13.55 9.95 -32.55
CA GLY A 287 13.86 9.83 -33.98
C GLY A 287 14.75 10.91 -34.60
N ARG A 288 15.45 10.54 -35.69
CA ARG A 288 16.43 11.28 -36.53
C ARG A 288 16.00 12.68 -37.04
N SER A 289 14.83 13.18 -36.67
CA SER A 289 14.24 14.43 -37.15
C SER A 289 14.87 15.70 -36.54
N SER A 290 15.54 15.59 -35.39
CA SER A 290 16.06 16.77 -34.67
C SER A 290 17.21 17.50 -35.39
N ALA A 291 17.94 16.83 -36.29
CA ALA A 291 19.01 17.46 -37.07
C ALA A 291 18.49 18.48 -38.10
N LYS A 292 17.25 18.30 -38.60
CA LYS A 292 16.62 19.25 -39.55
C LYS A 292 15.81 20.33 -38.80
N ALA A 293 15.22 19.99 -37.65
CA ALA A 293 14.46 20.94 -36.82
C ALA A 293 15.34 21.96 -36.07
N LYS A 294 16.54 21.58 -35.60
CA LYS A 294 17.47 22.53 -34.95
C LYS A 294 17.98 23.63 -35.89
N ARG A 295 18.04 23.38 -37.21
CA ARG A 295 18.44 24.37 -38.23
C ARG A 295 17.35 25.40 -38.53
N GLY A 296 16.07 25.06 -38.33
CA GLY A 296 14.95 25.99 -38.51
C GLY A 296 14.83 27.01 -37.38
N ASN A 297 15.03 26.56 -36.14
CA ASN A 297 14.75 27.39 -34.95
C ASN A 297 15.84 28.42 -34.60
N ALA A 298 17.06 28.24 -35.11
CA ALA A 298 18.15 29.21 -34.93
C ALA A 298 17.95 30.48 -35.78
N LYS A 299 17.16 30.40 -36.87
CA LYS A 299 16.87 31.56 -37.74
C LYS A 299 15.74 32.42 -37.17
N THR A 300 14.82 31.85 -36.40
CA THR A 300 13.70 32.55 -35.76
C THR A 300 14.09 33.27 -34.47
N ARG A 301 15.04 32.73 -33.68
CA ARG A 301 15.53 33.41 -32.45
C ARG A 301 16.42 34.62 -32.70
N ARG A 302 17.01 34.76 -33.89
CA ARG A 302 17.80 35.93 -34.27
C ARG A 302 16.96 37.13 -34.74
N ALA A 303 15.67 36.91 -35.03
CA ALA A 303 14.75 37.98 -35.43
C ALA A 303 14.04 38.67 -34.25
N SER A 304 14.08 38.09 -33.05
CA SER A 304 13.43 38.64 -31.84
C SER A 304 14.39 39.31 -30.85
N ALA A 305 15.69 39.40 -31.16
CA ALA A 305 16.72 39.99 -30.29
C ALA A 305 17.04 41.46 -30.63
N GLY A 306 16.12 42.16 -31.31
CA GLY A 306 16.32 43.52 -31.80
C GLY A 306 15.19 44.47 -31.38
N ALA A 307 14.73 44.42 -30.13
CA ALA A 307 13.92 45.47 -29.52
C ALA A 307 13.68 45.18 -28.02
N ALA A 308 14.59 45.61 -27.15
CA ALA A 308 14.30 45.96 -25.76
C ALA A 308 15.54 46.64 -25.15
N GLY A 309 15.46 47.96 -24.99
CA GLY A 309 16.42 48.75 -24.24
C GLY A 309 16.11 48.74 -22.75
N ASP A 310 17.19 48.78 -21.97
CA ASP A 310 17.38 49.41 -20.66
C ASP A 310 16.17 49.55 -19.72
N ALA A 311 16.09 48.66 -18.73
CA ALA A 311 15.63 48.99 -17.37
C ALA A 311 16.25 48.00 -16.37
N ALA A 312 17.19 48.50 -15.57
CA ALA A 312 17.71 47.81 -14.40
C ALA A 312 16.71 47.91 -13.23
N GLY A 313 16.47 46.80 -12.53
CA GLY A 313 15.65 46.76 -11.32
C GLY A 313 15.59 45.35 -10.72
N ASP A 314 16.13 45.23 -9.50
CA ASP A 314 16.22 44.04 -8.64
C ASP A 314 14.91 43.26 -8.44
N GLY A 315 15.03 41.94 -8.23
CA GLY A 315 13.95 41.12 -7.67
C GLY A 315 14.01 39.64 -8.01
N ASP A 316 15.01 38.94 -7.44
CA ASP A 316 15.18 37.48 -7.50
C ASP A 316 13.98 36.71 -6.91
N ALA A 317 13.20 36.06 -7.77
CA ALA A 317 12.19 35.04 -7.43
C ALA A 317 11.87 34.10 -8.61
N GLY A 318 12.83 33.85 -9.51
CA GLY A 318 12.60 33.13 -10.78
C GLY A 318 13.38 31.82 -11.00
N GLY A 319 14.37 31.49 -10.14
CA GLY A 319 15.36 30.45 -10.45
C GLY A 319 14.88 28.98 -10.40
N GLY A 320 13.75 28.67 -9.76
CA GLY A 320 13.33 27.29 -9.50
C GLY A 320 12.70 26.55 -10.69
N GLN A 321 11.94 27.25 -11.54
CA GLN A 321 11.23 26.61 -12.66
C GLN A 321 12.13 26.33 -13.87
N GLU A 322 13.20 27.11 -14.08
CA GLU A 322 14.12 26.92 -15.21
C GLU A 322 15.05 25.69 -15.04
N GLU A 323 15.37 25.28 -13.81
CA GLU A 323 16.17 24.06 -13.56
C GLU A 323 15.36 22.76 -13.70
N ASP A 324 14.06 22.79 -13.40
CA ASP A 324 13.22 21.59 -13.38
C ASP A 324 12.86 21.09 -14.78
N ASP A 325 12.81 21.96 -15.80
CA ASP A 325 12.56 21.58 -17.20
C ASP A 325 13.76 20.95 -17.90
N LYS A 326 14.92 20.88 -17.23
CA LYS A 326 16.12 20.22 -17.72
C LYS A 326 16.03 18.69 -17.69
N TYR A 327 15.07 18.12 -16.93
CA TYR A 327 14.99 16.69 -16.68
C TYR A 327 13.63 16.12 -17.10
N VAL A 328 13.65 15.00 -17.82
CA VAL A 328 12.44 14.21 -18.13
C VAL A 328 12.07 13.28 -16.98
N VAL A 329 13.06 12.81 -16.21
CA VAL A 329 12.84 12.11 -14.93
C VAL A 329 13.63 12.85 -13.86
N ARG A 330 12.94 13.23 -12.79
CA ARG A 330 13.53 13.83 -11.60
C ARG A 330 12.85 13.22 -10.38
N LEU A 331 13.51 12.23 -9.79
CA LEU A 331 13.09 11.57 -8.56
C LEU A 331 14.19 11.74 -7.54
N ARG A 332 14.08 12.79 -6.72
CA ARG A 332 15.05 13.10 -5.68
C ARG A 332 14.76 12.29 -4.43
N ARG A 333 15.79 11.81 -3.76
CA ARG A 333 15.72 11.00 -2.54
C ARG A 333 14.72 9.84 -2.63
N LEU A 334 14.62 9.20 -3.79
CA LEU A 334 13.76 8.05 -4.02
C LEU A 334 14.18 6.90 -3.10
N ARG A 335 13.23 6.31 -2.39
CA ARG A 335 13.45 5.14 -1.54
C ARG A 335 12.78 3.93 -2.14
N HIS A 336 13.34 2.75 -1.91
CA HIS A 336 12.72 1.51 -2.33
C HIS A 336 11.40 1.30 -1.54
N PRO A 337 10.21 1.26 -2.18
CA PRO A 337 8.92 1.27 -1.47
C PRO A 337 8.73 0.10 -0.50
N LEU A 338 9.18 -1.11 -0.88
CA LEU A 338 9.03 -2.30 -0.01
C LEU A 338 9.98 -2.27 1.20
N LEU A 339 11.29 -2.03 0.99
CA LEU A 339 12.25 -1.87 2.09
C LEU A 339 11.84 -0.72 3.03
N LEU A 340 11.30 0.37 2.48
CA LEU A 340 10.76 1.48 3.28
C LEU A 340 9.57 1.02 4.12
N GLY A 341 8.66 0.25 3.52
CA GLY A 341 7.51 -0.30 4.23
C GLY A 341 7.91 -1.22 5.39
N GLU A 342 8.85 -2.13 5.19
CA GLU A 342 9.38 -3.01 6.25
C GLU A 342 9.97 -2.20 7.41
N TRP A 343 10.77 -1.18 7.09
CA TRP A 343 11.33 -0.28 8.08
C TRP A 343 10.26 0.52 8.85
N LEU A 344 9.25 1.05 8.16
CA LEU A 344 8.16 1.80 8.78
C LEU A 344 7.33 0.93 9.72
N LEU A 345 6.97 -0.29 9.30
CA LEU A 345 6.24 -1.26 10.12
C LEU A 345 7.01 -1.57 11.40
N HIS A 346 8.32 -1.84 11.28
CA HIS A 346 9.17 -2.08 12.44
C HIS A 346 9.23 -0.86 13.37
N ARG A 347 9.45 0.34 12.81
CA ARG A 347 9.48 1.60 13.58
C ARG A 347 8.18 1.83 14.36
N GLU A 348 7.04 1.56 13.75
CA GLU A 348 5.75 1.67 14.42
C GLU A 348 5.56 0.63 15.52
N ALA A 349 5.99 -0.62 15.30
CA ALA A 349 5.93 -1.68 16.30
C ALA A 349 6.76 -1.33 17.55
N THR A 350 7.99 -0.85 17.36
CA THR A 350 8.86 -0.36 18.44
C THR A 350 8.19 0.79 19.18
N ARG A 351 7.65 1.80 18.47
CA ARG A 351 6.96 2.93 19.10
C ARG A 351 5.72 2.51 19.89
N ARG A 352 4.95 1.51 19.42
CA ARG A 352 3.80 0.95 20.16
C ARG A 352 4.27 0.20 21.41
N ALA A 353 5.36 -0.56 21.34
CA ALA A 353 5.96 -1.23 22.48
C ALA A 353 6.44 -0.24 23.55
N ASP A 354 7.14 0.83 23.15
CA ASP A 354 7.62 1.88 24.05
C ASP A 354 6.48 2.60 24.76
N LYS A 355 5.40 2.93 24.04
CA LYS A 355 4.18 3.52 24.64
C LYS A 355 3.55 2.58 25.67
N ARG A 356 3.46 1.27 25.38
CA ARG A 356 2.94 0.26 26.33
C ARG A 356 3.86 0.12 27.55
N ALA A 357 5.17 0.12 27.38
CA ALA A 357 6.15 0.06 28.48
C ALA A 357 6.09 1.31 29.37
N THR A 358 5.98 2.49 28.78
CA THR A 358 5.83 3.77 29.50
C THR A 358 4.52 3.80 30.27
N SER A 359 3.41 3.34 29.69
CA SER A 359 2.10 3.24 30.36
C SER A 359 2.14 2.27 31.55
N ARG A 360 2.74 1.07 31.38
CA ARG A 360 2.92 0.09 32.48
C ARG A 360 3.81 0.64 33.60
N THR A 361 4.85 1.39 33.27
CA THR A 361 5.73 2.05 34.26
C THR A 361 5.00 3.16 35.02
N SER A 362 4.11 3.89 34.35
CA SER A 362 3.24 4.91 34.94
C SER A 362 2.23 4.29 35.92
N ILE A 363 1.59 3.18 35.53
CA ILE A 363 0.67 2.41 36.37
C ILE A 363 1.40 1.83 37.59
N ARG A 364 2.61 1.29 37.41
CA ARG A 364 3.44 0.76 38.52
C ARG A 364 3.87 1.86 39.49
N ARG A 365 4.22 3.05 39.00
CA ARG A 365 4.51 4.24 39.85
C ARG A 365 3.28 4.77 40.59
N LEU A 366 2.08 4.68 39.99
CA LEU A 366 0.84 5.01 40.68
C LEU A 366 0.49 3.98 41.77
N ALA A 367 0.71 2.69 41.50
CA ALA A 367 0.50 1.61 42.45
C ALA A 367 1.46 1.68 43.64
N THR A 368 2.74 2.01 43.43
CA THR A 368 3.70 2.23 44.52
C THR A 368 3.43 3.52 45.30
N ARG A 369 2.95 4.60 44.66
CA ARG A 369 2.48 5.78 45.40
C ARG A 369 1.25 5.49 46.26
N LYS A 370 0.34 4.63 45.81
CA LYS A 370 -0.83 4.20 46.59
C LYS A 370 -0.45 3.28 47.76
N SER A 371 0.59 2.46 47.63
CA SER A 371 1.10 1.65 48.75
C SER A 371 1.91 2.48 49.77
N VAL A 372 2.63 3.52 49.33
CA VAL A 372 3.39 4.41 50.22
C VAL A 372 2.46 5.36 50.99
N MET A 373 1.30 5.74 50.46
CA MET A 373 0.31 6.53 51.21
C MET A 373 -0.60 5.70 52.13
N ALA A 374 -0.69 4.37 51.93
CA ALA A 374 -1.47 3.47 52.79
C ALA A 374 -0.67 2.87 53.95
N GLY A 375 0.65 3.07 53.98
CA GLY A 375 1.56 2.50 54.99
C GLY A 375 2.23 3.56 55.86
N ASN A 376 1.46 4.32 56.62
CA ASN A 376 1.99 5.12 57.73
C ASN A 376 1.14 4.87 58.97
N GLY A 377 1.48 3.80 59.70
CA GLY A 377 0.87 3.44 60.98
C GLY A 377 1.61 2.27 61.63
N ALA A 378 2.45 2.60 62.63
CA ALA A 378 3.16 1.72 63.58
C ALA A 378 4.25 0.79 62.97
N GLY A 379 5.42 0.54 63.55
CA GLY A 379 6.05 0.88 64.84
C GLY A 379 7.28 -0.03 65.01
N ASN A 380 8.38 0.53 65.53
CA ASN A 380 9.60 -0.05 66.13
C ASN A 380 10.00 -1.54 66.00
N GLY A 381 11.31 -1.78 65.81
CA GLY A 381 11.98 -2.96 66.38
C GLY A 381 13.33 -3.36 65.76
N ALA A 382 14.41 -3.20 66.54
CA ALA A 382 15.82 -3.51 66.29
C ALA A 382 16.21 -4.91 65.75
N SER A 383 17.38 -4.99 65.10
CA SER A 383 18.55 -5.84 65.49
C SER A 383 19.30 -6.49 64.31
N ALA A 384 20.63 -6.51 64.44
CA ALA A 384 21.65 -6.93 63.49
C ALA A 384 21.85 -8.45 63.38
N ALA A 385 22.46 -8.90 62.26
CA ALA A 385 23.73 -9.66 62.20
C ALA A 385 23.80 -10.66 61.04
N GLY A 386 24.91 -10.60 60.28
CA GLY A 386 25.76 -11.74 59.89
C GLY A 386 25.26 -12.79 58.89
N GLY A 387 26.00 -12.97 57.79
CA GLY A 387 25.92 -14.20 57.00
C GLY A 387 26.51 -14.14 55.60
N SER A 388 27.83 -14.13 55.48
CA SER A 388 28.55 -14.48 54.25
C SER A 388 28.61 -16.01 54.12
N ALA A 389 28.21 -16.55 52.96
CA ALA A 389 28.64 -17.87 52.52
C ALA A 389 28.75 -17.90 51.00
N ALA A 390 29.98 -18.09 50.53
CA ALA A 390 30.32 -18.38 49.15
C ALA A 390 29.88 -19.80 48.77
N GLY A 391 29.46 -19.98 47.52
CA GLY A 391 29.20 -21.27 46.88
C GLY A 391 29.51 -21.14 45.40
N SER A 392 30.69 -21.61 45.02
CA SER A 392 31.27 -21.68 43.68
C SER A 392 30.45 -22.49 42.68
N GLY A 393 30.40 -22.04 41.42
CA GLY A 393 29.92 -22.81 40.27
C GLY A 393 30.39 -22.18 38.96
N SER A 394 31.48 -22.70 38.43
CA SER A 394 32.13 -22.38 37.15
C SER A 394 31.23 -22.55 35.92
N GLY A 395 31.40 -21.69 34.91
CA GLY A 395 30.81 -21.90 33.58
C GLY A 395 31.16 -20.80 32.58
N SER A 396 32.30 -20.98 31.90
CA SER A 396 32.65 -20.52 30.55
C SER A 396 32.20 -19.14 30.08
N GLY A 397 33.19 -18.26 29.88
CA GLY A 397 33.06 -17.12 28.99
C GLY A 397 32.75 -17.57 27.55
N SER A 398 31.78 -16.88 26.96
CA SER A 398 31.59 -16.75 25.52
C SER A 398 31.45 -15.27 25.27
N ASP A 399 32.31 -14.77 24.39
CA ASP A 399 32.35 -13.39 23.95
C ASP A 399 30.95 -12.89 23.59
N GLY A 400 30.53 -11.85 24.32
CA GLY A 400 29.34 -11.10 23.95
C GLY A 400 29.66 -10.33 22.68
N GLU A 401 29.37 -10.91 21.53
CA GLU A 401 29.02 -10.14 20.35
C GLU A 401 27.91 -9.18 20.77
N GLU A 402 28.21 -7.88 20.77
CA GLU A 402 27.20 -6.84 20.89
C GLU A 402 26.25 -6.99 19.68
N GLU A 403 25.17 -7.74 19.85
CA GLU A 403 24.03 -7.73 18.94
C GLU A 403 23.50 -6.28 18.89
N GLY A 404 23.89 -5.57 17.83
CA GLY A 404 23.27 -4.30 17.46
C GLY A 404 21.74 -4.46 17.32
N PRO A 405 20.97 -3.36 17.34
CA PRO A 405 19.52 -3.43 17.36
C PRO A 405 19.02 -4.24 16.15
N SER A 406 18.42 -5.41 16.43
CA SER A 406 18.00 -6.44 15.48
C SER A 406 16.73 -6.05 14.70
N GLY A 407 16.79 -4.90 14.02
CA GLY A 407 15.71 -4.37 13.19
C GLY A 407 16.16 -4.06 11.76
N PRO A 408 15.21 -3.98 10.80
CA PRO A 408 15.49 -3.54 9.44
C PRO A 408 16.13 -2.14 9.44
N VAL A 409 17.14 -1.96 8.58
CA VAL A 409 17.85 -0.69 8.41
C VAL A 409 17.01 0.26 7.56
N GLN A 410 17.04 1.56 7.87
CA GLN A 410 16.36 2.56 7.04
C GLN A 410 16.95 2.55 5.61
N PRO A 411 16.12 2.44 4.55
CA PRO A 411 16.62 2.42 3.19
C PRO A 411 17.31 3.74 2.85
N VAL A 412 18.53 3.65 2.31
CA VAL A 412 19.27 4.82 1.82
C VAL A 412 18.58 5.35 0.55
N PRO A 413 18.23 6.64 0.49
CA PRO A 413 17.57 7.23 -0.67
C PRO A 413 18.55 7.41 -1.84
N ILE A 414 18.05 7.32 -3.07
CA ILE A 414 18.80 7.53 -4.33
C ILE A 414 18.21 8.67 -5.15
N ASP A 415 19.04 9.34 -5.95
CA ASP A 415 18.60 10.35 -6.91
C ASP A 415 18.60 9.79 -8.33
N VAL A 416 17.49 9.93 -9.04
CA VAL A 416 17.35 9.54 -10.45
C VAL A 416 17.04 10.78 -11.29
N CYS A 417 18.00 11.17 -12.13
CA CYS A 417 17.99 12.45 -12.85
C CYS A 417 18.29 12.23 -14.35
N VAL A 418 17.24 12.05 -15.16
CA VAL A 418 17.37 11.74 -16.60
C VAL A 418 17.13 13.00 -17.43
N LYS A 419 18.11 13.39 -18.23
CA LYS A 419 17.98 14.50 -19.20
C LYS A 419 17.29 14.04 -20.49
N PRO A 420 16.66 14.92 -21.28
CA PRO A 420 15.95 14.56 -22.51
C PRO A 420 16.76 13.74 -23.53
N GLU A 421 18.07 13.96 -23.61
CA GLU A 421 18.99 13.24 -24.49
C GLU A 421 19.36 11.83 -24.00
N MET A 422 19.24 11.57 -22.70
CA MET A 422 19.64 10.31 -22.07
C MET A 422 18.62 9.22 -22.36
N ARG A 423 19.11 8.05 -22.77
CA ARG A 423 18.28 6.88 -23.10
C ARG A 423 18.73 5.63 -22.34
N ALA A 424 19.96 5.59 -21.85
CA ALA A 424 20.42 4.52 -21.01
C ALA A 424 21.35 5.04 -19.91
N VAL A 425 21.22 4.50 -18.71
CA VAL A 425 22.16 4.73 -17.59
C VAL A 425 22.74 3.39 -17.15
N ILE A 426 24.06 3.34 -17.07
CA ILE A 426 24.83 2.15 -16.72
C ILE A 426 25.31 2.29 -15.28
N ILE A 427 24.80 1.43 -14.40
CA ILE A 427 25.11 1.40 -12.97
C ILE A 427 26.21 0.36 -12.72
N THR A 428 27.29 0.80 -12.11
CA THR A 428 28.45 -0.04 -11.76
C THR A 428 28.66 -0.09 -10.25
N GLY A 429 29.49 -1.02 -9.78
CA GLY A 429 29.80 -1.21 -8.36
C GLY A 429 29.63 -2.66 -7.90
N PRO A 430 29.97 -2.98 -6.64
CA PRO A 430 29.88 -4.35 -6.11
C PRO A 430 28.44 -4.89 -6.08
N ASN A 431 28.22 -6.21 -6.11
CA ASN A 431 26.88 -6.84 -6.08
C ASN A 431 26.10 -6.39 -4.83
N THR A 432 26.78 -6.38 -3.69
CA THR A 432 26.27 -5.92 -2.39
C THR A 432 26.08 -4.41 -2.30
N GLY A 433 26.42 -3.64 -3.35
CA GLY A 433 26.33 -2.18 -3.37
C GLY A 433 24.90 -1.64 -3.48
N GLY A 434 23.89 -2.47 -3.78
CA GLY A 434 22.49 -2.06 -3.89
C GLY A 434 22.00 -1.76 -5.31
N LYS A 435 22.73 -2.19 -6.35
CA LYS A 435 22.39 -1.95 -7.77
C LYS A 435 20.98 -2.44 -8.10
N THR A 436 20.70 -3.71 -7.83
CA THR A 436 19.38 -4.34 -8.01
C THR A 436 18.28 -3.60 -7.26
N ALA A 437 18.55 -3.16 -6.02
CA ALA A 437 17.59 -2.38 -5.24
C ALA A 437 17.29 -1.01 -5.90
N SER A 438 18.27 -0.38 -6.54
CA SER A 438 18.07 0.87 -7.27
C SER A 438 17.22 0.69 -8.53
N LEU A 439 17.46 -0.39 -9.29
CA LEU A 439 16.63 -0.76 -10.44
C LEU A 439 15.17 -1.00 -10.01
N LYS A 440 14.96 -1.81 -8.96
CA LYS A 440 13.64 -2.09 -8.41
C LYS A 440 12.95 -0.83 -7.88
N ALA A 441 13.68 0.05 -7.18
CA ALA A 441 13.13 1.30 -6.66
C ALA A 441 12.58 2.18 -7.79
N PHE A 442 13.33 2.36 -8.88
CA PHE A 442 12.88 3.14 -10.02
C PHE A 442 11.70 2.48 -10.75
N GLY A 443 11.77 1.18 -11.04
CA GLY A 443 10.67 0.44 -11.68
C GLY A 443 9.37 0.49 -10.89
N LEU A 444 9.45 0.28 -9.58
CA LEU A 444 8.30 0.38 -8.69
C LEU A 444 7.74 1.81 -8.63
N ALA A 445 8.59 2.84 -8.64
CA ALA A 445 8.14 4.23 -8.68
C ALA A 445 7.32 4.53 -9.96
N VAL A 446 7.76 4.03 -11.11
CA VAL A 446 7.01 4.16 -12.38
C VAL A 446 5.64 3.47 -12.28
N LEU A 447 5.59 2.25 -11.77
CA LEU A 447 4.32 1.53 -11.63
C LEU A 447 3.39 2.17 -10.60
N MET A 448 3.94 2.69 -9.49
CA MET A 448 3.19 3.42 -8.47
C MET A 448 2.55 4.67 -9.06
N ALA A 449 3.33 5.48 -9.79
CA ALA A 449 2.82 6.65 -10.49
C ALA A 449 1.68 6.28 -11.45
N LYS A 450 1.86 5.24 -12.27
CA LYS A 450 0.82 4.78 -13.21
C LYS A 450 -0.45 4.32 -12.49
N ALA A 451 -0.32 3.70 -11.32
CA ALA A 451 -1.45 3.25 -10.49
C ALA A 451 -2.09 4.37 -9.66
N GLY A 452 -1.73 5.64 -9.89
CA GLY A 452 -2.29 6.80 -9.18
C GLY A 452 -1.79 6.94 -7.73
N LEU A 453 -0.62 6.39 -7.41
CA LEU A 453 0.02 6.49 -6.09
C LEU A 453 1.10 7.59 -6.08
N ALA A 454 1.30 8.22 -4.94
CA ALA A 454 2.50 9.01 -4.70
C ALA A 454 3.74 8.10 -4.68
N VAL A 455 4.87 8.61 -5.15
CA VAL A 455 6.15 7.90 -5.17
C VAL A 455 6.97 8.30 -3.93
N PRO A 456 7.71 7.38 -3.27
CA PRO A 456 8.50 7.67 -2.07
C PRO A 456 9.79 8.43 -2.42
N ALA A 457 9.62 9.62 -3.00
CA ALA A 457 10.63 10.56 -3.41
C ALA A 457 10.24 11.95 -2.92
N MET A 458 11.22 12.84 -2.84
CA MET A 458 11.03 14.24 -2.49
C MET A 458 10.39 15.01 -3.65
N ALA A 459 9.48 15.93 -3.33
CA ALA A 459 8.86 16.82 -4.30
C ALA A 459 9.85 17.90 -4.80
N PRO A 460 9.71 18.38 -6.06
CA PRO A 460 8.79 17.89 -7.09
C PRO A 460 9.29 16.57 -7.72
N ALA A 461 8.38 15.61 -7.86
CA ALA A 461 8.63 14.35 -8.57
C ALA A 461 8.09 14.46 -10.00
N ARG A 462 8.90 14.12 -11.00
CA ARG A 462 8.49 14.14 -12.41
C ARG A 462 8.99 12.90 -13.14
N LEU A 463 8.15 12.31 -13.98
CA LEU A 463 8.52 11.20 -14.86
C LEU A 463 7.56 11.09 -16.05
N PRO A 464 7.95 10.48 -17.18
CA PRO A 464 7.03 10.19 -18.26
C PRO A 464 6.02 9.10 -17.90
N CYS A 465 4.83 9.13 -18.49
CA CYS A 465 3.93 7.99 -18.43
C CYS A 465 4.41 6.90 -19.40
N TYR A 466 5.34 6.05 -18.94
CA TYR A 466 5.86 4.92 -19.71
C TYR A 466 4.73 3.93 -20.05
N SER A 467 4.77 3.33 -21.23
CA SER A 467 3.76 2.33 -21.65
C SER A 467 3.92 1.00 -20.92
N SER A 468 5.15 0.61 -20.59
CA SER A 468 5.47 -0.63 -19.91
C SER A 468 6.74 -0.51 -19.05
N VAL A 469 6.86 -1.41 -18.06
CA VAL A 469 8.10 -1.64 -17.30
C VAL A 469 8.54 -3.06 -17.58
N LEU A 470 9.57 -3.22 -18.39
CA LEU A 470 10.14 -4.52 -18.77
C LEU A 470 11.40 -4.76 -17.96
N ALA A 471 11.52 -5.91 -17.33
CA ALA A 471 12.61 -6.17 -16.39
C ALA A 471 13.21 -7.55 -16.58
N ASP A 472 14.54 -7.59 -16.57
CA ASP A 472 15.33 -8.78 -16.34
C ASP A 472 16.10 -8.58 -15.04
N ILE A 473 15.49 -9.00 -13.93
CA ILE A 473 15.98 -8.82 -12.57
C ILE A 473 15.77 -10.15 -11.84
N GLY A 474 16.82 -10.80 -11.32
CA GLY A 474 16.71 -12.09 -10.64
C GLY A 474 18.00 -12.55 -9.99
N ASP A 475 17.88 -13.49 -9.04
CA ASP A 475 18.99 -14.04 -8.27
C ASP A 475 19.77 -15.09 -9.09
N GLU A 476 21.06 -14.85 -9.31
CA GLU A 476 22.01 -15.82 -9.87
C GLU A 476 22.31 -17.01 -8.92
N GLN A 477 21.55 -17.20 -7.83
CA GLN A 477 21.87 -18.15 -6.75
C GLN A 477 20.88 -19.32 -6.58
N SER A 478 20.05 -19.63 -7.56
CA SER A 478 19.45 -20.96 -7.63
C SER A 478 20.49 -21.95 -8.16
N LEU A 479 21.08 -22.74 -7.26
CA LEU A 479 22.08 -23.81 -7.46
C LEU A 479 21.61 -24.99 -8.38
N SER A 480 20.69 -24.77 -9.31
CA SER A 480 20.22 -25.77 -10.28
C SER A 480 20.58 -25.33 -11.72
N ALA A 481 21.78 -25.75 -12.13
CA ALA A 481 22.35 -25.75 -13.48
C ALA A 481 22.95 -24.43 -14.01
N SER A 482 24.28 -24.34 -14.00
CA SER A 482 25.09 -23.24 -14.55
C SER A 482 24.97 -22.98 -16.07
N LEU A 483 24.19 -23.76 -16.82
CA LEU A 483 23.80 -23.45 -18.22
C LEU A 483 22.42 -22.76 -18.32
N SER A 484 21.60 -22.85 -17.26
CA SER A 484 20.21 -22.39 -17.22
C SER A 484 20.09 -20.87 -16.95
N THR A 485 21.08 -20.26 -16.30
CA THR A 485 21.07 -18.84 -15.92
C THR A 485 21.38 -17.89 -17.09
N PHE A 486 22.49 -18.11 -17.82
CA PHE A 486 22.84 -17.27 -18.98
C PHE A 486 21.82 -17.43 -20.13
N SER A 487 21.45 -18.67 -20.46
CA SER A 487 20.43 -18.94 -21.49
C SER A 487 19.05 -18.39 -21.07
N GLY A 488 18.71 -18.47 -19.78
CA GLY A 488 17.51 -17.86 -19.21
C GLY A 488 17.51 -16.33 -19.31
N HIS A 489 18.64 -15.68 -19.02
CA HIS A 489 18.83 -14.23 -19.18
C HIS A 489 18.66 -13.82 -20.65
N LEU A 490 19.29 -14.54 -21.59
CA LEU A 490 19.11 -14.31 -23.02
C LEU A 490 17.67 -14.49 -23.49
N HIS A 491 16.96 -15.50 -22.99
CA HIS A 491 15.55 -15.71 -23.32
C HIS A 491 14.67 -14.56 -22.81
N ARG A 492 14.92 -14.08 -21.59
CA ARG A 492 14.22 -12.92 -21.01
C ARG A 492 14.53 -11.64 -21.78
N ILE A 493 15.79 -11.34 -22.07
CA ILE A 493 16.19 -10.21 -22.94
C ILE A 493 15.50 -10.30 -24.30
N GLY A 494 15.44 -11.49 -24.90
CA GLY A 494 14.73 -11.73 -26.16
C GLY A 494 13.24 -11.42 -26.07
N ALA A 495 12.59 -11.77 -24.95
CA ALA A 495 11.19 -11.40 -24.69
C ALA A 495 11.03 -9.88 -24.50
N VAL A 496 11.89 -9.25 -23.70
CA VAL A 496 11.93 -7.79 -23.48
C VAL A 496 12.01 -7.05 -24.83
N ARG A 497 12.90 -7.46 -25.74
CA ARG A 497 13.01 -6.84 -27.06
C ARG A 497 11.80 -7.08 -27.97
N ARG A 498 11.07 -8.19 -27.82
CA ARG A 498 9.85 -8.44 -28.61
C ARG A 498 8.68 -7.56 -28.15
N GLU A 499 8.60 -7.30 -26.84
CA GLU A 499 7.54 -6.51 -26.20
C GLU A 499 7.81 -5.01 -26.19
N ALA A 500 9.08 -4.60 -26.20
CA ALA A 500 9.46 -3.19 -26.17
C ALA A 500 8.93 -2.42 -27.39
N ASP A 501 8.18 -1.35 -27.12
CA ASP A 501 7.45 -0.53 -28.10
C ASP A 501 8.10 0.84 -28.35
N GLY A 502 9.25 1.12 -27.73
CA GLY A 502 9.95 2.40 -27.80
C GLY A 502 9.42 3.46 -26.82
N LYS A 503 8.38 3.16 -26.04
CA LYS A 503 7.74 4.06 -25.08
C LYS A 503 7.81 3.54 -23.64
N GLY A 504 8.19 2.29 -23.43
CA GLY A 504 8.42 1.70 -22.11
C GLY A 504 9.80 1.99 -21.52
N VAL A 505 9.99 1.52 -20.29
CA VAL A 505 11.29 1.47 -19.59
C VAL A 505 11.79 0.03 -19.53
N VAL A 506 13.09 -0.15 -19.69
CA VAL A 506 13.77 -1.45 -19.58
C VAL A 506 14.73 -1.44 -18.40
N LEU A 507 14.65 -2.44 -17.52
CA LEU A 507 15.53 -2.63 -16.37
C LEU A 507 16.31 -3.92 -16.56
N LEU A 508 17.64 -3.85 -16.61
CA LEU A 508 18.50 -5.01 -16.82
C LEU A 508 19.49 -5.14 -15.68
N ASP A 509 19.45 -6.23 -14.94
CA ASP A 509 20.42 -6.54 -13.91
C ASP A 509 21.57 -7.38 -14.48
N GLU A 510 22.79 -7.03 -14.09
CA GLU A 510 24.03 -7.76 -14.41
C GLU A 510 24.24 -8.02 -15.92
N VAL A 511 24.07 -6.98 -16.74
CA VAL A 511 24.25 -7.07 -18.18
C VAL A 511 25.67 -7.54 -18.52
N GLY A 512 25.74 -8.65 -19.26
CA GLY A 512 26.97 -9.23 -19.78
C GLY A 512 27.61 -10.29 -18.88
N THR A 513 27.01 -10.64 -17.74
CA THR A 513 27.53 -11.69 -16.84
C THR A 513 27.16 -13.10 -17.31
N GLY A 514 27.73 -14.12 -16.67
CA GLY A 514 27.39 -15.54 -16.91
C GLY A 514 28.08 -16.21 -18.10
N THR A 515 29.02 -15.54 -18.76
CA THR A 515 29.84 -16.10 -19.87
C THR A 515 31.27 -15.53 -19.83
N ASP A 516 32.08 -15.82 -20.86
CA ASP A 516 33.39 -15.19 -21.06
C ASP A 516 33.27 -13.65 -20.93
N PRO A 517 34.11 -13.00 -20.10
CA PRO A 517 33.99 -11.57 -19.84
C PRO A 517 34.10 -10.68 -21.10
N GLY A 518 34.85 -11.12 -22.12
CA GLY A 518 34.99 -10.40 -23.38
C GLY A 518 33.74 -10.54 -24.24
N GLU A 519 33.24 -11.75 -24.40
CA GLU A 519 31.99 -12.02 -25.14
C GLU A 519 30.78 -11.36 -24.47
N GLY A 520 30.68 -11.47 -23.14
CA GLY A 520 29.62 -10.89 -22.34
C GLY A 520 29.59 -9.36 -22.43
N ALA A 521 30.76 -8.72 -22.37
CA ALA A 521 30.89 -7.28 -22.59
C ALA A 521 30.46 -6.85 -24.01
N ALA A 522 30.91 -7.57 -25.04
CA ALA A 522 30.56 -7.28 -26.44
C ALA A 522 29.05 -7.41 -26.68
N LEU A 523 28.44 -8.47 -26.14
CA LEU A 523 27.00 -8.68 -26.19
C LEU A 523 26.22 -7.59 -25.44
N GLY A 524 26.67 -7.22 -24.24
CA GLY A 524 26.07 -6.15 -23.44
C GLY A 524 26.08 -4.81 -24.16
N VAL A 525 27.22 -4.46 -24.77
CA VAL A 525 27.36 -3.26 -25.62
C VAL A 525 26.38 -3.30 -26.80
N ALA A 526 26.32 -4.42 -27.52
CA ALA A 526 25.42 -4.57 -28.68
C ALA A 526 23.95 -4.46 -28.28
N LEU A 527 23.56 -5.09 -27.16
CA LEU A 527 22.20 -5.04 -26.61
C LEU A 527 21.80 -3.61 -26.23
N LEU A 528 22.63 -2.93 -25.44
CA LEU A 528 22.37 -1.57 -24.99
C LEU A 528 22.27 -0.60 -26.18
N ARG A 529 23.16 -0.73 -27.17
CA ARG A 529 23.08 0.05 -28.42
C ARG A 529 21.79 -0.22 -29.19
N ALA A 530 21.29 -1.46 -29.20
CA ALA A 530 20.02 -1.79 -29.84
C ALA A 530 18.81 -1.19 -29.10
N LEU A 531 18.83 -1.15 -27.76
CA LEU A 531 17.74 -0.62 -26.94
C LEU A 531 17.57 0.90 -27.06
N VAL A 532 18.62 1.65 -27.42
CA VAL A 532 18.56 3.12 -27.56
C VAL A 532 18.25 3.61 -28.98
N GLN A 533 18.05 2.72 -29.97
CA GLN A 533 17.85 3.12 -31.37
C GLN A 533 16.50 3.83 -31.61
N GLY A 534 15.48 3.49 -30.83
CA GLY A 534 14.11 3.98 -30.97
C GLY A 534 13.24 3.09 -31.86
N GLY A 535 11.93 3.11 -31.62
CA GLY A 535 10.97 2.25 -32.31
C GLY A 535 10.79 0.88 -31.65
N ARG A 536 10.23 -0.09 -32.39
CA ARG A 536 9.96 -1.44 -31.87
C ARG A 536 11.26 -2.17 -31.54
N GLY A 537 11.30 -2.81 -30.39
CA GLY A 537 12.49 -3.47 -29.84
C GLY A 537 13.51 -2.53 -29.19
N SER A 538 13.14 -1.27 -28.99
CA SER A 538 13.88 -0.27 -28.22
C SER A 538 13.07 0.19 -27.00
N ALA A 539 13.74 0.83 -26.05
CA ALA A 539 13.10 1.47 -24.90
C ALA A 539 13.05 3.00 -25.09
N SER A 540 12.15 3.64 -24.34
CA SER A 540 12.28 5.09 -24.10
C SER A 540 13.48 5.36 -23.21
N PHE A 541 13.62 4.59 -22.14
CA PHE A 541 14.74 4.68 -21.19
C PHE A 541 15.15 3.29 -20.68
N THR A 542 16.45 3.08 -20.45
CA THR A 542 17.01 1.83 -19.93
C THR A 542 17.88 2.11 -18.70
N LEU A 543 17.64 1.37 -17.61
CA LEU A 543 18.53 1.32 -16.46
C LEU A 543 19.20 -0.06 -16.43
N ALA A 544 20.52 -0.10 -16.57
CA ALA A 544 21.26 -1.35 -16.65
C ALA A 544 22.34 -1.41 -15.57
N SER A 545 22.42 -2.49 -14.81
CA SER A 545 23.52 -2.76 -13.90
C SER A 545 24.57 -3.64 -14.58
N THR A 546 25.85 -3.47 -14.25
CA THR A 546 26.92 -4.34 -14.78
C THR A 546 28.16 -4.35 -13.90
N HIS A 547 28.95 -5.40 -14.07
CA HIS A 547 30.31 -5.56 -13.55
C HIS A 547 31.38 -5.34 -14.62
N HIS A 548 30.98 -5.23 -15.89
CA HIS A 548 31.90 -5.11 -17.02
C HIS A 548 32.28 -3.66 -17.26
N SER A 549 33.52 -3.31 -16.93
CA SER A 549 34.07 -1.97 -17.16
C SER A 549 34.00 -1.51 -18.62
N ALA A 550 34.00 -2.42 -19.60
CA ALA A 550 33.87 -2.08 -21.02
C ALA A 550 32.55 -1.33 -21.36
N LEU A 551 31.47 -1.56 -20.60
CA LEU A 551 30.19 -0.92 -20.84
C LEU A 551 30.20 0.56 -20.43
N THR A 552 31.04 0.97 -19.48
CA THR A 552 31.10 2.38 -19.03
C THR A 552 31.67 3.32 -20.10
N SER A 553 32.41 2.76 -21.07
CA SER A 553 32.95 3.50 -22.21
C SER A 553 31.86 4.05 -23.14
N LEU A 554 30.65 3.46 -23.14
CA LEU A 554 29.54 3.87 -23.99
C LEU A 554 29.16 5.35 -23.83
N LYS A 555 29.25 5.89 -22.61
CA LYS A 555 29.01 7.32 -22.33
C LYS A 555 29.90 8.24 -23.16
N TYR A 556 31.15 7.86 -23.39
CA TYR A 556 32.12 8.68 -24.11
C TYR A 556 32.00 8.55 -25.63
N GLU A 557 31.34 7.49 -26.10
CA GLU A 557 31.10 7.22 -27.52
C GLU A 557 29.75 7.74 -28.01
N ASP A 558 28.73 7.77 -27.15
CA ASP A 558 27.36 8.11 -27.51
C ASP A 558 26.67 8.89 -26.37
N PRO A 559 26.25 10.15 -26.61
CA PRO A 559 25.70 11.03 -25.59
C PRO A 559 24.34 10.58 -25.03
N ARG A 560 23.73 9.54 -25.61
CA ARG A 560 22.52 8.91 -25.06
C ARG A 560 22.80 8.03 -23.84
N PHE A 561 24.06 7.71 -23.58
CA PHE A 561 24.48 6.91 -22.44
C PHE A 561 25.03 7.79 -21.32
N GLU A 562 24.71 7.43 -20.09
CA GLU A 562 25.23 8.05 -18.89
C GLU A 562 25.70 6.97 -17.92
N ASN A 563 26.67 7.30 -17.07
CA ASN A 563 27.21 6.37 -16.08
C ASN A 563 26.67 6.71 -14.69
N ALA A 564 26.53 5.70 -13.85
CA ALA A 564 26.35 5.86 -12.42
C ALA A 564 27.08 4.74 -11.68
N SER A 565 27.32 4.93 -10.39
CA SER A 565 28.00 3.93 -9.57
C SER A 565 27.44 3.86 -8.15
N MET A 566 27.56 2.69 -7.53
CA MET A 566 27.29 2.52 -6.11
C MET A 566 28.55 2.82 -5.32
N GLU A 567 28.45 3.76 -4.39
CA GLU A 567 29.56 4.14 -3.53
C GLU A 567 29.88 3.00 -2.53
N PHE A 568 31.18 2.81 -2.31
CA PHE A 568 31.74 1.83 -1.38
C PHE A 568 32.74 2.51 -0.45
N ASP A 569 32.54 2.37 0.86
CA ASP A 569 33.45 2.89 1.87
C ASP A 569 34.65 1.94 2.00
N GLU A 570 35.76 2.30 1.38
CA GLU A 570 37.01 1.52 1.44
C GLU A 570 37.60 1.45 2.86
N GLN A 571 37.28 2.40 3.74
CA GLN A 571 37.79 2.40 5.11
C GLN A 571 37.05 1.38 5.98
N LYS A 572 35.72 1.36 5.86
CA LYS A 572 34.83 0.43 6.58
C LYS A 572 34.63 -0.90 5.88
N LEU A 573 35.10 -1.02 4.63
CA LEU A 573 34.86 -2.18 3.75
C LEU A 573 33.36 -2.51 3.61
N ALA A 574 32.52 -1.47 3.54
CA ALA A 574 31.06 -1.61 3.54
C ALA A 574 30.41 -0.78 2.43
N PRO A 575 29.31 -1.27 1.81
CA PRO A 575 28.53 -0.47 0.87
C PRO A 575 27.83 0.69 1.60
N THR A 576 27.84 1.89 1.01
CA THR A 576 27.07 3.03 1.55
C THR A 576 25.66 3.10 0.96
N TYR A 577 25.39 2.29 -0.07
CA TYR A 577 24.15 2.24 -0.85
C TYR A 577 23.79 3.57 -1.55
N ARG A 578 24.73 4.52 -1.64
CA ARG A 578 24.53 5.77 -2.36
C ARG A 578 24.78 5.58 -3.84
N LEU A 579 23.84 6.05 -4.66
CA LEU A 579 23.96 6.07 -6.11
C LEU A 579 24.59 7.39 -6.58
N LEU A 580 25.80 7.30 -7.11
CA LEU A 580 26.55 8.43 -7.64
C LEU A 580 26.23 8.63 -9.12
N TRP A 581 25.24 9.49 -9.39
CA TRP A 581 24.77 9.74 -10.75
C TRP A 581 25.78 10.54 -11.60
N GLY A 582 26.14 10.05 -12.78
CA GLY A 582 27.09 10.69 -13.69
C GLY A 582 28.56 10.29 -13.46
N ILE A 583 28.85 9.53 -12.40
CA ILE A 583 30.20 9.09 -12.03
C ILE A 583 30.36 7.61 -12.37
N PRO A 584 31.38 7.21 -13.16
CA PRO A 584 31.68 5.80 -13.39
C PRO A 584 32.27 5.16 -12.12
N GLY A 585 31.99 3.88 -11.90
CA GLY A 585 32.49 3.15 -10.73
C GLY A 585 33.94 2.71 -10.87
N ARG A 586 34.64 2.66 -9.74
CA ARG A 586 36.05 2.23 -9.64
C ARG A 586 36.20 0.70 -9.55
N SER A 587 37.37 0.20 -9.91
CA SER A 587 37.75 -1.22 -9.71
C SER A 587 38.42 -1.43 -8.35
N ASN A 588 37.64 -1.53 -7.26
CA ASN A 588 38.19 -1.56 -5.88
C ASN A 588 38.75 -2.92 -5.42
N ALA A 589 38.70 -3.96 -6.27
CA ALA A 589 39.04 -5.33 -5.87
C ALA A 589 40.45 -5.47 -5.28
N LEU A 590 41.46 -4.81 -5.86
CA LEU A 590 42.85 -4.89 -5.37
C LEU A 590 43.06 -4.13 -4.06
N ASN A 591 42.39 -2.99 -3.88
CA ASN A 591 42.45 -2.23 -2.63
C ASN A 591 41.77 -2.99 -1.49
N ILE A 592 40.63 -3.62 -1.77
CA ILE A 592 39.94 -4.51 -0.82
C ILE A 592 40.82 -5.71 -0.48
N ALA A 593 41.42 -6.37 -1.47
CA ALA A 593 42.30 -7.52 -1.25
C ALA A 593 43.50 -7.18 -0.36
N ALA A 594 44.14 -6.04 -0.58
CA ALA A 594 45.24 -5.56 0.27
C ALA A 594 44.77 -5.37 1.72
N ARG A 595 43.58 -4.80 1.92
CA ARG A 595 43.04 -4.49 3.26
C ARG A 595 42.53 -5.72 4.00
N LEU A 596 42.10 -6.75 3.27
CA LEU A 596 41.79 -8.09 3.80
C LEU A 596 43.04 -8.92 4.12
N GLY A 597 44.25 -8.37 3.93
CA GLY A 597 45.51 -9.01 4.32
C GLY A 597 46.19 -9.81 3.22
N LEU A 598 45.82 -9.64 1.95
CA LEU A 598 46.56 -10.26 0.84
C LEU A 598 47.98 -9.68 0.77
N HIS A 599 48.98 -10.56 0.59
CA HIS A 599 50.39 -10.17 0.64
C HIS A 599 50.71 -9.04 -0.36
N PRO A 600 51.46 -7.98 0.04
CA PRO A 600 51.72 -6.82 -0.81
C PRO A 600 52.31 -7.15 -2.18
N GLU A 601 53.18 -8.16 -2.26
CA GLU A 601 53.78 -8.59 -3.53
C GLU A 601 52.73 -9.11 -4.54
N VAL A 602 51.67 -9.77 -4.07
CA VAL A 602 50.60 -10.29 -4.93
C VAL A 602 49.74 -9.13 -5.45
N VAL A 603 49.40 -8.19 -4.58
CA VAL A 603 48.63 -6.99 -4.94
C VAL A 603 49.40 -6.14 -5.94
N GLU A 604 50.69 -5.91 -5.68
CA GLU A 604 51.55 -5.11 -6.55
C GLU A 604 51.78 -5.81 -7.90
N GLY A 605 52.00 -7.12 -7.89
CA GLY A 605 52.06 -7.93 -9.11
C GLY A 605 50.74 -7.93 -9.90
N ALA A 606 49.58 -7.76 -9.26
CA ALA A 606 48.30 -7.61 -9.94
C ALA A 606 48.13 -6.20 -10.53
N ARG A 607 48.56 -5.14 -9.82
CA ARG A 607 48.54 -3.76 -10.31
C ARG A 607 49.40 -3.59 -11.57
N GLN A 608 50.60 -4.16 -11.59
CA GLN A 608 51.48 -4.11 -12.75
C GLN A 608 50.86 -4.73 -14.01
N ARG A 609 50.07 -5.80 -13.86
CA ARG A 609 49.36 -6.45 -14.97
C ARG A 609 48.18 -5.65 -15.51
N LEU A 610 47.57 -4.79 -14.70
CA LEU A 610 46.44 -3.93 -15.12
C LEU A 610 46.89 -2.66 -15.86
N GLY A 611 48.17 -2.29 -15.79
CA GLY A 611 48.75 -1.14 -16.48
C GLY A 611 48.49 0.21 -15.80
N THR A 612 49.27 1.23 -16.17
CA THR A 612 49.27 2.57 -15.53
C THR A 612 48.07 3.44 -15.91
N THR A 613 47.53 3.31 -17.13
CA THR A 613 46.42 4.14 -17.64
C THR A 613 45.13 3.97 -16.83
N LYS A 614 44.87 2.77 -16.28
CA LYS A 614 43.67 2.51 -15.48
C LYS A 614 43.74 3.21 -14.10
N ALA A 615 44.94 3.29 -13.52
CA ALA A 615 45.16 3.95 -12.23
C ALA A 615 44.96 5.48 -12.31
N GLU A 616 45.35 6.11 -13.41
CA GLU A 616 45.13 7.56 -13.63
C GLU A 616 43.64 7.90 -13.73
N VAL A 617 42.85 7.08 -14.43
CA VAL A 617 41.40 7.26 -14.53
C VAL A 617 40.74 7.07 -13.16
N ASP A 618 41.14 6.05 -12.40
CA ASP A 618 40.62 5.81 -11.06
C ASP A 618 40.91 7.01 -10.12
N ASN A 619 42.05 7.68 -10.25
CA ASN A 619 42.37 8.90 -9.49
C ASN A 619 41.44 10.08 -9.83
N VAL A 620 41.14 10.30 -11.12
CA VAL A 620 40.17 11.35 -11.51
C VAL A 620 38.78 11.04 -10.98
N ILE A 621 38.39 9.77 -10.95
CA ILE A 621 37.12 9.35 -10.34
C ILE A 621 37.13 9.67 -8.84
N VAL A 622 38.26 9.50 -8.15
CA VAL A 622 38.39 9.89 -6.73
C VAL A 622 38.10 11.37 -6.52
N ASP A 623 38.74 12.24 -7.31
CA ASP A 623 38.56 13.68 -7.21
C ASP A 623 37.09 14.09 -7.47
N LEU A 624 36.43 13.45 -8.45
CA LEU A 624 35.01 13.68 -8.75
C LEU A 624 34.09 13.25 -7.61
N GLU A 625 34.35 12.12 -6.98
CA GLU A 625 33.58 11.64 -5.83
C GLU A 625 33.75 12.54 -4.60
N GLU A 626 34.98 12.99 -4.31
CA GLU A 626 35.26 13.91 -3.21
C GLU A 626 34.60 15.28 -3.43
N LEU A 627 34.72 15.82 -4.64
CA LEU A 627 34.07 17.08 -5.00
C LEU A 627 32.56 16.98 -4.80
N ARG A 628 31.95 15.86 -5.22
CA ARG A 628 30.52 15.63 -5.04
C ARG A 628 30.14 15.50 -3.57
N ARG A 629 30.91 14.79 -2.75
CA ARG A 629 30.66 14.70 -1.30
C ARG A 629 30.64 16.08 -0.64
N ARG A 630 31.51 16.99 -1.07
CA ARG A 630 31.49 18.39 -0.59
C ARG A 630 30.21 19.11 -1.00
N TYR A 631 29.83 19.03 -2.28
CA TYR A 631 28.57 19.62 -2.75
C TYR A 631 27.33 19.07 -2.04
N GLU A 632 27.25 17.75 -1.83
CA GLU A 632 26.13 17.15 -1.11
C GLU A 632 26.11 17.54 0.38
N ALA A 633 27.27 17.72 1.01
CA ALA A 633 27.34 18.21 2.38
C ALA A 633 26.83 19.65 2.48
N ASP A 634 27.24 20.52 1.55
CA ASP A 634 26.79 21.91 1.47
C ASP A 634 25.27 21.99 1.19
N GLU A 635 24.75 21.16 0.28
CA GLU A 635 23.32 21.10 -0.01
C GLU A 635 22.50 20.60 1.19
N ASN A 636 22.96 19.55 1.88
CA ASN A 636 22.29 19.06 3.09
C ASN A 636 22.29 20.10 4.22
N ALA A 637 23.40 20.85 4.38
CA ALA A 637 23.49 21.94 5.35
C ALA A 637 22.48 23.06 5.03
N ALA A 638 22.37 23.45 3.75
CA ALA A 638 21.38 24.40 3.28
C ALA A 638 19.94 23.90 3.51
N GLU A 639 19.67 22.61 3.26
CA GLU A 639 18.35 22.00 3.47
C GLU A 639 17.96 21.98 4.96
N GLN A 640 18.90 21.65 5.85
CA GLN A 640 18.66 21.69 7.29
C GLN A 640 18.35 23.11 7.77
N ALA A 641 19.10 24.10 7.31
CA ALA A 641 18.84 25.50 7.60
C ALA A 641 17.46 25.94 7.10
N ALA A 642 17.03 25.49 5.91
CA ALA A 642 15.71 25.79 5.38
C ALA A 642 14.56 25.16 6.19
N LYS A 643 14.71 23.89 6.62
CA LYS A 643 13.75 23.19 7.50
C LYS A 643 13.64 23.87 8.85
N GLU A 644 14.76 24.28 9.42
CA GLU A 644 14.81 25.00 10.68
C GLU A 644 14.13 26.37 10.56
N ALA A 645 14.40 27.11 9.48
CA ALA A 645 13.71 28.36 9.19
C ALA A 645 12.18 28.18 9.00
N ALA A 646 11.73 27.09 8.34
CA ALA A 646 10.32 26.76 8.21
C ALA A 646 9.67 26.38 9.56
N ARG A 647 10.38 25.64 10.41
CA ARG A 647 9.93 25.33 11.77
C ARG A 647 9.83 26.58 12.64
N ILE A 648 10.79 27.49 12.54
CA ILE A 648 10.76 28.79 13.24
C ILE A 648 9.58 29.63 12.72
N ARG A 649 9.37 29.71 11.41
CA ARG A 649 8.22 30.44 10.81
C ARG A 649 6.88 29.90 11.29
N SER A 650 6.69 28.59 11.30
CA SER A 650 5.44 27.96 11.80
C SER A 650 5.25 28.12 13.31
N SER A 651 6.34 28.11 14.09
CA SER A 651 6.34 28.46 15.51
C SER A 651 5.88 29.91 15.74
N VAL A 652 6.50 30.87 15.06
CA VAL A 652 6.17 32.30 15.15
C VAL A 652 4.73 32.58 14.72
N ALA A 653 4.25 31.92 13.66
CA ALA A 653 2.85 32.03 13.22
C ALA A 653 1.86 31.55 14.30
N LYS A 654 2.18 30.46 15.02
CA LYS A 654 1.36 29.98 16.15
C LYS A 654 1.41 30.92 17.36
N THR A 655 2.57 31.50 17.68
CA THR A 655 2.68 32.44 18.81
C THR A 655 1.94 33.76 18.53
N ARG A 656 1.92 34.22 17.28
CA ARG A 656 1.26 35.47 16.88
C ARG A 656 -0.27 35.40 16.91
N TRP A 657 -0.86 34.20 16.92
CA TRP A 657 -2.30 33.97 17.05
C TRP A 657 -2.75 33.62 18.49
N GLY A 658 -1.82 33.52 19.45
CA GLY A 658 -2.12 33.28 20.87
C GLY A 658 -2.25 34.54 21.73
N HIS A 659 -2.15 35.73 21.13
CA HIS A 659 -2.22 37.03 21.80
C HIS A 659 -3.30 37.98 21.24
N VAL A 660 -4.29 37.43 20.56
CA VAL A 660 -5.57 38.09 20.24
C VAL A 660 -6.67 37.22 20.84
#